data_AF-A0A7W7H6S3-F1
#
_entry.id   AF-A0A7W7H6S3-F1
#
_cell.length_a   1.000
_cell.length_b   1.000
_cell.length_c   1.000
_cell.angle_alpha   90.00
_cell.angle_beta   90.00
_cell.angle_gamma   90.00
#
_symmetry.space_group_name_H-M   'P 1'
#
loop_
_entity.id
_entity.type
_entity.pdbx_description
1 polymer ?
#
loop_
_entity_poly.entity_id
_entity_poly.type
_entity_poly.pdbx_seq_one_letter_code
_entity_poly.pdbx_strand_id
1 'polypeptide(L)'
;MGFLSRLTAACLRAAARRWPADLRDDLAREWAAELDELERRPGTAGRRLAFAISLAITPLSFDEEGAPRGGWEWLRAGAALRSASQVALAGAFGMGLAMVIRSILGESLLDFGDSGNAWLLIGALANSVVAALVTGYAVVAGRWIGRRGAPDPGPAGSLGVAATVVLPLAALLSFFLLVRTEGIFVNCLLAAGCWALLTMLLVAATVRALSAGRRARARLLAVLGVPLAAALPDLPLHLGSVVDLPIYLLVSVISTIGLLLPWTVFAVVFARATVRRWTTAVVPVEPEVEPVAAGPVDAQPPWWRLTVERFVLAGLAAAGAAAWAVGVTVLQPLSEPAHLQDATGENNTYWARELRWGALFAVILVLLVWARGDRRATRAVLLGGLLWLVADIQLDRIDPTSGTVMLAAVTAVAALGACAAVGMLPSVPRHRVLLTVALIAAVMSALATETESPTDVERALNLGSAAVGSLLAMVAVAAATRAAGAVSPFRGAVALVLGALAGAGPWLIRLRHPQPDDVRFQENLLLLVLLLVAVVVLAGPRPRHRRDWLRLPASAALAVVVVPAVLVPLLFACIALPIAALFTALAGNPPVNGADTDLIAVLIAIPTGLVAGRLPLTRPFRPRGARAARPVAHPRPLLVPPDPS
;
A
#
# COMPACT_ATOMS: atom_id res chain seq x y z
N MET A 1 -28.83 -19.66 -32.64
CA MET A 1 -27.99 -19.47 -31.42
C MET A 1 -27.60 -18.01 -31.25
N GLY A 2 -27.89 -17.43 -30.09
CA GLY A 2 -27.45 -16.08 -29.72
C GLY A 2 -25.92 -15.94 -29.66
N PHE A 3 -25.43 -14.70 -29.73
CA PHE A 3 -24.00 -14.37 -29.65
C PHE A 3 -23.31 -14.96 -28.40
N LEU A 4 -23.99 -14.90 -27.24
CA LEU A 4 -23.50 -15.45 -25.97
C LEU A 4 -23.23 -16.98 -26.02
N SER A 5 -24.09 -17.75 -26.70
CA SER A 5 -23.89 -19.20 -26.84
C SER A 5 -22.67 -19.51 -27.71
N ARG A 6 -22.44 -18.74 -28.78
CA ARG A 6 -21.24 -18.88 -29.62
C ARG A 6 -19.96 -18.55 -28.86
N LEU A 7 -19.98 -17.48 -28.06
CA LEU A 7 -18.86 -17.09 -27.20
C LEU A 7 -18.56 -18.16 -26.15
N THR A 8 -19.59 -18.68 -25.48
CA THR A 8 -19.49 -19.76 -24.48
C THR A 8 -18.88 -21.03 -25.08
N ALA A 9 -19.37 -21.47 -26.24
CA ALA A 9 -18.83 -22.63 -26.95
C ALA A 9 -17.39 -22.41 -27.47
N ALA A 10 -17.02 -21.18 -27.82
CA ALA A 10 -15.64 -20.85 -28.19
C ALA A 10 -14.70 -20.94 -26.97
N CYS A 11 -15.13 -20.42 -25.81
CA CYS A 11 -14.39 -20.52 -24.56
C CYS A 11 -14.19 -21.97 -24.11
N LEU A 12 -15.22 -22.83 -24.17
CA LEU A 12 -15.10 -24.25 -23.86
C LEU A 12 -14.12 -24.98 -24.80
N ARG A 13 -14.24 -24.75 -26.12
CA ARG A 13 -13.31 -25.35 -27.09
C ARG A 13 -11.88 -24.86 -26.91
N ALA A 14 -11.69 -23.63 -26.44
CA ALA A 14 -10.36 -23.12 -26.08
C ALA A 14 -9.85 -23.79 -24.79
N ALA A 15 -10.73 -23.98 -23.80
CA ALA A 15 -10.39 -24.64 -22.54
C ALA A 15 -9.97 -26.10 -22.74
N ALA A 16 -10.76 -26.87 -23.51
CA ALA A 16 -10.56 -28.30 -23.75
C ALA A 16 -9.31 -28.58 -24.59
N ARG A 17 -8.99 -27.72 -25.56
CA ARG A 17 -7.79 -27.87 -26.41
C ARG A 17 -6.46 -27.88 -25.66
N ARG A 18 -6.45 -27.46 -24.39
CA ARG A 18 -5.26 -27.47 -23.54
C ARG A 18 -4.98 -28.83 -22.90
N TRP A 19 -5.92 -29.77 -23.03
CA TRP A 19 -5.81 -31.12 -22.48
C TRP A 19 -5.31 -32.12 -23.53
N PRO A 20 -4.62 -33.20 -23.09
CA PRO A 20 -4.32 -34.38 -23.90
C PRO A 20 -5.57 -34.89 -24.63
N ALA A 21 -5.38 -35.50 -25.81
CA ALA A 21 -6.49 -35.86 -26.70
C ALA A 21 -7.48 -36.84 -26.04
N ASP A 22 -6.98 -37.74 -25.20
CA ASP A 22 -7.71 -38.72 -24.39
C ASP A 22 -8.62 -38.06 -23.34
N LEU A 23 -8.18 -36.99 -22.67
CA LEU A 23 -8.98 -36.29 -21.65
C LEU A 23 -9.82 -35.13 -22.20
N ARG A 24 -9.44 -34.61 -23.38
CA ARG A 24 -10.06 -33.43 -23.99
C ARG A 24 -11.54 -33.62 -24.24
N ASP A 25 -11.91 -34.76 -24.81
CA ASP A 25 -13.27 -35.02 -25.25
C ASP A 25 -14.17 -35.34 -24.05
N ASP A 26 -13.62 -36.00 -23.02
CA ASP A 26 -14.31 -36.26 -21.75
C ASP A 26 -14.62 -34.98 -21.00
N LEU A 27 -13.63 -34.11 -20.82
CA LEU A 27 -13.81 -32.81 -20.16
C LEU A 27 -14.72 -31.87 -20.96
N ALA A 28 -14.62 -31.88 -22.29
CA ALA A 28 -15.51 -31.10 -23.14
C ALA A 28 -16.97 -31.54 -22.99
N ARG A 29 -17.23 -32.85 -22.86
CA ARG A 29 -18.57 -33.40 -22.60
C ARG A 29 -19.06 -33.06 -21.19
N GLU A 30 -18.22 -33.21 -20.18
CA GLU A 30 -18.56 -32.92 -18.79
C GLU A 30 -18.89 -31.43 -18.59
N TRP A 31 -18.05 -30.51 -19.10
CA TRP A 31 -18.32 -29.08 -18.99
C TRP A 31 -19.52 -28.62 -19.83
N ALA A 32 -19.80 -29.29 -20.96
CA ALA A 32 -21.02 -29.04 -21.71
C ALA A 32 -22.26 -29.45 -20.89
N ALA A 33 -22.21 -30.60 -20.22
CA ALA A 33 -23.28 -31.05 -19.33
C ALA A 33 -23.50 -30.12 -18.14
N GLU A 34 -22.43 -29.60 -17.51
CA GLU A 34 -22.54 -28.59 -16.44
C GLU A 34 -23.13 -27.27 -16.94
N LEU A 35 -22.80 -26.84 -18.17
CA LEU A 35 -23.37 -25.64 -18.77
C LEU A 35 -24.85 -25.80 -19.14
N ASP A 36 -25.25 -26.98 -19.62
CA ASP A 36 -26.64 -27.32 -19.86
C ASP A 36 -27.45 -27.31 -18.55
N GLU A 37 -26.86 -27.79 -17.45
CA GLU A 37 -27.49 -27.72 -16.12
C GLU A 37 -27.63 -26.27 -15.63
N LEU A 38 -26.65 -25.40 -15.90
CA LEU A 38 -26.77 -23.97 -15.63
C LEU A 38 -27.85 -23.31 -16.51
N GLU A 39 -28.02 -23.74 -17.76
CA GLU A 39 -29.02 -23.22 -18.70
C GLU A 39 -30.46 -23.53 -18.28
N ARG A 40 -30.71 -24.66 -17.62
CA ARG A 40 -32.04 -25.00 -17.10
C ARG A 40 -32.54 -24.03 -16.02
N ARG A 41 -31.65 -23.24 -15.42
CA ARG A 41 -32.02 -22.23 -14.41
C ARG A 41 -32.25 -20.87 -15.09
N PRO A 42 -33.44 -20.25 -14.95
CA PRO A 42 -33.70 -18.94 -15.53
C PRO A 42 -32.75 -17.87 -14.97
N GLY A 43 -32.29 -16.94 -15.82
CA GLY A 43 -31.44 -15.80 -15.43
C GLY A 43 -29.92 -16.09 -15.32
N THR A 44 -29.43 -17.25 -15.74
CA THR A 44 -28.01 -17.66 -15.56
C THR A 44 -27.11 -17.40 -16.76
N ALA A 45 -27.58 -16.74 -17.82
CA ALA A 45 -26.80 -16.54 -19.06
C ALA A 45 -25.42 -15.90 -18.80
N GLY A 46 -25.33 -14.94 -17.88
CA GLY A 46 -24.06 -14.35 -17.45
C GLY A 46 -23.16 -15.31 -16.66
N ARG A 47 -23.75 -16.18 -15.82
CA ARG A 47 -23.01 -17.20 -15.05
C ARG A 47 -22.42 -18.28 -15.96
N ARG A 48 -23.13 -18.68 -17.01
CA ARG A 48 -22.60 -19.59 -18.05
C ARG A 48 -21.35 -19.03 -18.71
N LEU A 49 -21.44 -17.76 -19.13
CA LEU A 49 -20.31 -17.10 -19.77
C LEU A 49 -19.14 -16.95 -18.79
N ALA A 50 -19.40 -16.52 -17.55
CA ALA A 50 -18.37 -16.40 -16.53
C ALA A 50 -17.71 -17.76 -16.23
N PHE A 51 -18.48 -18.84 -16.17
CA PHE A 51 -17.97 -20.20 -15.99
C PHE A 51 -17.08 -20.62 -17.16
N ALA A 52 -17.54 -20.49 -18.40
CA ALA A 52 -16.77 -20.85 -19.59
C ALA A 52 -15.49 -20.00 -19.75
N ILE A 53 -15.58 -18.70 -19.44
CA ILE A 53 -14.41 -17.80 -19.39
C ILE A 53 -13.45 -18.24 -18.29
N SER A 54 -13.96 -18.60 -17.11
CA SER A 54 -13.13 -19.06 -16.00
C SER A 54 -12.36 -20.32 -16.38
N LEU A 55 -13.01 -21.29 -17.03
CA LEU A 55 -12.35 -22.49 -17.56
C LEU A 55 -11.29 -22.10 -18.57
N ALA A 56 -11.62 -21.27 -19.56
CA ALA A 56 -10.69 -20.86 -20.62
C ALA A 56 -9.45 -20.10 -20.12
N ILE A 57 -9.56 -19.37 -19.01
CA ILE A 57 -8.48 -18.54 -18.46
C ILE A 57 -7.68 -19.28 -17.37
N THR A 58 -8.28 -20.25 -16.68
CA THR A 58 -7.61 -20.95 -15.57
C THR A 58 -6.40 -21.74 -16.08
N PRO A 59 -5.18 -21.50 -15.57
CA PRO A 59 -4.01 -22.28 -15.95
C PRO A 59 -4.08 -23.72 -15.45
N LEU A 60 -3.53 -24.63 -16.25
CA LEU A 60 -3.24 -26.00 -15.83
C LEU A 60 -2.01 -26.01 -14.92
N SER A 61 -2.16 -26.54 -13.71
CA SER A 61 -1.03 -26.94 -12.86
C SER A 61 -0.97 -28.46 -12.84
N PHE A 62 0.20 -29.02 -13.14
CA PHE A 62 0.49 -30.43 -12.96
C PHE A 62 1.14 -30.60 -11.59
N ASP A 63 0.73 -31.61 -10.83
CA ASP A 63 1.43 -31.98 -9.59
C ASP A 63 2.74 -32.72 -9.89
N GLU A 64 3.46 -33.12 -8.83
CA GLU A 64 4.73 -33.86 -8.94
C GLU A 64 4.58 -35.20 -9.68
N GLU A 65 3.35 -35.74 -9.74
CA GLU A 65 3.00 -36.98 -10.44
C GLU A 65 2.57 -36.73 -11.90
N GLY A 66 2.54 -35.47 -12.34
CA GLY A 66 2.10 -35.09 -13.68
C GLY A 66 0.58 -35.07 -13.83
N ALA A 67 -0.19 -35.22 -12.76
CA ALA A 67 -1.64 -35.14 -12.78
C ALA A 67 -2.11 -33.67 -12.78
N PRO A 68 -2.97 -33.28 -13.72
CA PRO A 68 -3.49 -31.92 -13.80
C PRO A 68 -4.48 -31.65 -12.65
N ARG A 69 -4.16 -30.70 -11.76
CA ARG A 69 -5.06 -30.26 -10.68
C ARG A 69 -5.81 -28.99 -11.05
N GLY A 70 -7.10 -28.95 -10.69
CA GLY A 70 -7.99 -27.81 -10.87
C GLY A 70 -7.52 -26.58 -10.10
N GLY A 71 -7.33 -25.47 -10.82
CA GLY A 71 -6.67 -24.27 -10.36
C GLY A 71 -7.47 -23.40 -9.38
N TRP A 72 -7.81 -23.86 -8.18
CA TRP A 72 -8.08 -22.95 -7.05
C TRP A 72 -6.94 -22.95 -6.02
N GLU A 73 -6.07 -23.96 -6.08
CA GLU A 73 -4.87 -24.00 -5.24
C GLU A 73 -3.84 -22.94 -5.62
N TRP A 74 -3.79 -22.43 -6.86
CA TRP A 74 -2.90 -21.32 -7.23
C TRP A 74 -3.34 -19.97 -6.62
N LEU A 75 -4.64 -19.76 -6.40
CA LEU A 75 -5.15 -18.61 -5.63
C LEU A 75 -4.79 -18.77 -4.15
N ARG A 76 -4.85 -20.00 -3.61
CA ARG A 76 -4.39 -20.32 -2.24
C ARG A 76 -2.86 -20.25 -2.09
N ALA A 77 -2.08 -20.48 -3.14
CA ALA A 77 -0.61 -20.46 -3.10
C ALA A 77 -0.03 -19.06 -2.82
N GLY A 78 -0.84 -18.00 -2.83
CA GLY A 78 -0.46 -16.63 -2.44
C GLY A 78 0.61 -15.99 -3.33
N ALA A 79 1.17 -16.72 -4.31
CA ALA A 79 2.18 -16.27 -5.25
C ALA A 79 1.59 -15.29 -6.27
N ALA A 80 0.48 -15.68 -6.91
CA ALA A 80 -0.20 -14.82 -7.87
C ALA A 80 -0.82 -13.59 -7.20
N LEU A 81 -1.43 -13.75 -6.02
CA LEU A 81 -1.94 -12.63 -5.24
C LEU A 81 -0.81 -11.67 -4.82
N ARG A 82 0.37 -12.19 -4.44
CA ARG A 82 1.55 -11.36 -4.16
C ARG A 82 2.05 -10.60 -5.38
N SER A 83 2.10 -11.25 -6.55
CA SER A 83 2.52 -10.57 -7.79
C SER A 83 1.49 -9.54 -8.25
N ALA A 84 0.20 -9.87 -8.21
CA ALA A 84 -0.89 -8.94 -8.47
C ALA A 84 -0.86 -7.75 -7.51
N SER A 85 -0.69 -7.97 -6.19
CA SER A 85 -0.59 -6.89 -5.22
C SER A 85 0.66 -6.05 -5.44
N GLN A 86 1.80 -6.65 -5.80
CA GLN A 86 3.02 -5.91 -6.13
C GLN A 86 2.85 -5.05 -7.39
N VAL A 87 2.16 -5.57 -8.41
CA VAL A 87 1.86 -4.86 -9.65
C VAL A 87 0.88 -3.71 -9.37
N ALA A 88 -0.19 -3.97 -8.61
CA ALA A 88 -1.15 -2.94 -8.20
C ALA A 88 -0.48 -1.84 -7.36
N LEU A 89 0.35 -2.21 -6.39
CA LEU A 89 1.08 -1.24 -5.56
C LEU A 89 2.10 -0.44 -6.39
N ALA A 90 2.77 -1.05 -7.36
CA ALA A 90 3.64 -0.32 -8.28
C ALA A 90 2.84 0.63 -9.19
N GLY A 91 1.65 0.20 -9.63
CA GLY A 91 0.64 0.99 -10.33
C GLY A 91 0.25 2.25 -9.54
N ALA A 92 -0.31 2.04 -8.35
CA ALA A 92 -0.70 3.11 -7.45
C ALA A 92 0.48 4.04 -7.14
N PHE A 93 1.65 3.48 -6.84
CA PHE A 93 2.84 4.27 -6.53
C PHE A 93 3.28 5.14 -7.70
N GLY A 94 3.45 4.56 -8.90
CA GLY A 94 3.92 5.35 -10.04
C GLY A 94 2.92 6.44 -10.44
N MET A 95 1.64 6.21 -10.17
CA MET A 95 0.57 7.17 -10.41
C MET A 95 0.61 8.32 -9.40
N GLY A 96 0.71 8.01 -8.11
CA GLY A 96 0.87 9.05 -7.09
C GLY A 96 2.15 9.86 -7.29
N LEU A 97 3.25 9.22 -7.71
CA LEU A 97 4.47 9.94 -8.12
C LEU A 97 4.24 10.85 -9.32
N ALA A 98 3.50 10.39 -10.33
CA ALA A 98 3.14 11.20 -11.49
C ALA A 98 2.36 12.46 -11.08
N MET A 99 1.38 12.29 -10.17
CA MET A 99 0.56 13.38 -9.64
C MET A 99 1.39 14.37 -8.84
N VAL A 100 2.26 13.91 -7.93
CA VAL A 100 3.14 14.79 -7.16
C VAL A 100 4.06 15.61 -8.06
N ILE A 101 4.71 14.97 -9.05
CA ILE A 101 5.59 15.68 -9.99
C ILE A 101 4.77 16.69 -10.80
N ARG A 102 3.56 16.32 -11.23
CA ARG A 102 2.66 17.21 -11.97
C ARG A 102 2.22 18.40 -11.13
N SER A 103 1.89 18.22 -9.85
CA SER A 103 1.54 19.32 -8.94
C SER A 103 2.70 20.28 -8.76
N ILE A 104 3.91 19.76 -8.45
CA ILE A 104 5.11 20.59 -8.27
C ILE A 104 5.45 21.37 -9.54
N LEU A 105 5.45 20.70 -10.70
CA LEU A 105 5.72 21.36 -11.99
C LEU A 105 4.60 22.32 -12.39
N GLY A 106 3.35 21.99 -12.08
CA GLY A 106 2.20 22.84 -12.36
C GLY A 106 2.30 24.16 -11.62
N GLU A 107 2.44 24.13 -10.30
CA GLU A 107 2.57 25.34 -9.48
C GLU A 107 3.81 26.17 -9.88
N SER A 108 4.96 25.51 -10.03
CA SER A 108 6.21 26.21 -10.35
C SER A 108 6.23 26.86 -11.73
N LEU A 109 5.43 26.37 -12.68
CA LEU A 109 5.43 26.85 -14.06
C LEU A 109 4.23 27.74 -14.39
N LEU A 110 3.13 27.66 -13.63
CA LEU A 110 1.98 28.56 -13.81
C LEU A 110 2.34 30.01 -13.50
N ASP A 111 3.26 30.26 -12.57
CA ASP A 111 3.81 31.60 -12.28
C ASP A 111 4.53 32.26 -13.47
N PHE A 112 4.95 31.48 -14.47
CA PHE A 112 5.66 32.00 -15.66
C PHE A 112 4.72 32.30 -16.84
N GLY A 113 3.42 32.06 -16.70
CA GLY A 113 2.51 31.83 -17.82
C GLY A 113 1.34 32.80 -18.00
N ASP A 114 1.48 34.10 -17.71
CA ASP A 114 0.37 35.07 -17.83
C ASP A 114 -0.03 35.40 -19.29
N SER A 115 0.66 34.84 -20.29
CA SER A 115 0.32 35.00 -21.71
C SER A 115 -0.54 33.83 -22.19
N GLY A 116 -1.68 34.13 -22.84
CA GLY A 116 -2.84 33.25 -22.98
C GLY A 116 -2.66 31.81 -23.47
N ASN A 117 -1.55 31.44 -24.11
CA ASN A 117 -1.24 30.07 -24.56
C ASN A 117 -0.02 29.42 -23.88
N ALA A 118 0.74 30.16 -23.06
CA ALA A 118 1.95 29.64 -22.41
C ALA A 118 1.65 28.46 -21.48
N TRP A 119 0.51 28.51 -20.77
CA TRP A 119 0.05 27.44 -19.89
C TRP A 119 -0.16 26.10 -20.63
N LEU A 120 -0.55 26.13 -21.92
CA LEU A 120 -0.73 24.91 -22.75
C LEU A 120 0.62 24.25 -23.06
N LEU A 121 1.60 25.05 -23.50
CA LEU A 121 2.95 24.55 -23.81
C LEU A 121 3.63 24.02 -22.54
N ILE A 122 3.49 24.76 -21.44
CA ILE A 122 3.96 24.40 -20.11
C ILE A 122 3.32 23.09 -19.63
N GLY A 123 2.00 22.97 -19.75
CA GLY A 123 1.26 21.76 -19.40
C GLY A 123 1.70 20.54 -20.22
N ALA A 124 1.86 20.71 -21.54
CA ALA A 124 2.35 19.65 -22.42
C ALA A 124 3.79 19.22 -22.09
N LEU A 125 4.67 20.19 -21.79
CA LEU A 125 6.05 19.92 -21.37
C LEU A 125 6.09 19.19 -20.02
N ALA A 126 5.34 19.67 -19.03
CA ALA A 126 5.23 19.04 -17.71
C ALA A 126 4.72 17.60 -17.83
N ASN A 127 3.68 17.37 -18.62
CA ASN A 127 3.16 16.02 -18.89
C ASN A 127 4.18 15.12 -19.59
N SER A 128 4.97 15.66 -20.52
CA SER A 128 6.02 14.90 -21.21
C SER A 128 7.15 14.51 -20.24
N VAL A 129 7.56 15.41 -19.35
CA VAL A 129 8.56 15.14 -18.30
C VAL A 129 8.04 14.10 -17.31
N VAL A 130 6.81 14.25 -16.84
CA VAL A 130 6.13 13.28 -15.97
C VAL A 130 6.08 11.92 -16.66
N ALA A 131 5.62 11.86 -17.90
CA ALA A 131 5.56 10.62 -18.67
C ALA A 131 6.93 9.94 -18.80
N ALA A 132 8.00 10.71 -19.07
CA ALA A 132 9.35 10.18 -19.16
C ALA A 132 9.84 9.59 -17.82
N LEU A 133 9.64 10.31 -16.72
CA LEU A 133 10.05 9.87 -15.37
C LEU A 133 9.28 8.63 -14.92
N VAL A 134 7.95 8.64 -15.08
CA VAL A 134 7.09 7.50 -14.73
C VAL A 134 7.40 6.31 -15.64
N THR A 135 7.76 6.53 -16.91
CA THR A 135 8.22 5.46 -17.80
C THR A 135 9.53 4.84 -17.29
N GLY A 136 10.49 5.65 -16.86
CA GLY A 136 11.72 5.17 -16.22
C GLY A 136 11.43 4.31 -14.99
N TYR A 137 10.55 4.78 -14.11
CA TYR A 137 10.06 4.03 -12.96
C TYR A 137 9.41 2.71 -13.38
N ALA A 138 8.49 2.75 -14.36
CA ALA A 138 7.76 1.61 -14.88
C ALA A 138 8.70 0.50 -15.39
N VAL A 139 9.77 0.86 -16.10
CA VAL A 139 10.79 -0.09 -16.57
C VAL A 139 11.51 -0.75 -15.38
N VAL A 140 11.92 0.04 -14.38
CA VAL A 140 12.64 -0.48 -13.20
C VAL A 140 11.75 -1.38 -12.37
N ALA A 141 10.53 -0.94 -12.06
CA ALA A 141 9.54 -1.67 -11.28
C ALA A 141 9.12 -2.96 -12.00
N GLY A 142 8.80 -2.91 -13.30
CA GLY A 142 8.45 -4.09 -14.08
C GLY A 142 9.57 -5.14 -14.11
N ARG A 143 10.84 -4.71 -14.28
CA ARG A 143 12.00 -5.62 -14.18
C ARG A 143 12.16 -6.21 -12.79
N TRP A 144 11.97 -5.39 -11.75
CA TRP A 144 12.14 -5.81 -10.36
C TRP A 144 11.09 -6.84 -9.95
N ILE A 145 9.81 -6.60 -10.24
CA ILE A 145 8.71 -7.51 -9.92
C ILE A 145 8.86 -8.81 -10.73
N GLY A 146 9.11 -8.72 -12.04
CA GLY A 146 9.29 -9.92 -12.88
C GLY A 146 10.45 -10.82 -12.42
N ARG A 147 11.54 -10.23 -11.93
CA ARG A 147 12.66 -10.98 -11.34
C ARG A 147 12.36 -11.61 -9.97
N ARG A 148 11.36 -11.10 -9.23
CA ARG A 148 11.06 -11.51 -7.85
C ARG A 148 9.74 -12.25 -7.62
N GLY A 149 8.89 -12.39 -8.64
CA GLY A 149 7.66 -13.21 -8.58
C GLY A 149 7.92 -14.66 -8.13
N ALA A 150 6.90 -15.47 -7.89
CA ALA A 150 7.17 -16.89 -7.66
C ALA A 150 7.78 -17.52 -8.93
N PRO A 151 8.74 -18.45 -8.79
CA PRO A 151 9.32 -19.17 -9.92
C PRO A 151 8.37 -20.22 -10.51
N ASP A 152 7.12 -20.31 -10.04
CA ASP A 152 6.22 -21.42 -10.37
C ASP A 152 6.17 -21.66 -11.89
N PRO A 153 6.65 -22.85 -12.33
CA PRO A 153 6.72 -23.23 -13.73
C PRO A 153 5.33 -23.61 -14.22
N GLY A 154 4.44 -22.62 -14.30
CA GLY A 154 3.15 -22.76 -14.95
C GLY A 154 3.24 -22.25 -16.39
N PRO A 155 2.85 -23.04 -17.41
CA PRO A 155 2.78 -22.56 -18.78
C PRO A 155 1.68 -21.51 -18.88
N ALA A 156 2.09 -20.24 -18.88
CA ALA A 156 1.34 -19.07 -19.39
C ALA A 156 0.17 -18.46 -18.59
N GLY A 157 -0.16 -18.85 -17.36
CA GLY A 157 -1.40 -18.36 -16.71
C GLY A 157 -1.32 -17.10 -15.83
N SER A 158 -0.84 -17.25 -14.59
CA SER A 158 -1.20 -16.33 -13.51
C SER A 158 -0.45 -15.00 -13.52
N LEU A 159 0.82 -14.98 -13.91
CA LEU A 159 1.63 -13.75 -14.05
C LEU A 159 1.25 -12.94 -15.30
N GLY A 160 0.82 -13.62 -16.36
CA GLY A 160 0.24 -12.98 -17.55
C GLY A 160 -1.05 -12.27 -17.18
N VAL A 161 -1.99 -12.98 -16.56
CA VAL A 161 -3.29 -12.44 -16.10
C VAL A 161 -3.11 -11.30 -15.09
N ALA A 162 -2.17 -11.41 -14.14
CA ALA A 162 -1.88 -10.33 -13.19
C ALA A 162 -1.39 -9.06 -13.91
N ALA A 163 -0.50 -9.17 -14.91
CA ALA A 163 -0.02 -8.01 -15.66
C ALA A 163 -1.06 -7.44 -16.63
N THR A 164 -1.90 -8.29 -17.22
CA THR A 164 -2.87 -7.88 -18.24
C THR A 164 -4.18 -7.37 -17.65
N VAL A 165 -4.57 -7.81 -16.45
CA VAL A 165 -5.85 -7.42 -15.82
C VAL A 165 -5.64 -6.44 -14.67
N VAL A 166 -4.65 -6.67 -13.80
CA VAL A 166 -4.48 -5.85 -12.57
C VAL A 166 -3.82 -4.52 -12.87
N LEU A 167 -2.86 -4.48 -13.79
CA LEU A 167 -2.19 -3.22 -14.14
C LEU A 167 -3.14 -2.20 -14.77
N PRO A 168 -4.01 -2.59 -15.74
CA PRO A 168 -4.98 -1.64 -16.24
C PRO A 168 -5.95 -1.21 -15.14
N LEU A 169 -6.56 -2.15 -14.40
CA LEU A 169 -7.47 -1.81 -13.31
C LEU A 169 -6.88 -0.85 -12.27
N ALA A 170 -5.59 -1.00 -11.91
CA ALA A 170 -4.93 -0.10 -10.98
C ALA A 170 -4.73 1.33 -11.53
N ALA A 171 -4.36 1.46 -12.80
CA ALA A 171 -4.26 2.76 -13.47
C ALA A 171 -5.65 3.40 -13.65
N LEU A 172 -6.66 2.59 -13.93
CA LEU A 172 -8.04 3.02 -14.11
C LEU A 172 -8.68 3.48 -12.81
N LEU A 173 -8.42 2.80 -11.70
CA LEU A 173 -8.95 3.18 -10.39
C LEU A 173 -8.58 4.63 -10.04
N SER A 174 -7.33 5.02 -10.27
CA SER A 174 -6.86 6.39 -9.98
C SER A 174 -7.52 7.44 -10.88
N PHE A 175 -7.86 7.05 -12.11
CA PHE A 175 -8.55 7.91 -13.07
C PHE A 175 -10.02 8.07 -12.72
N PHE A 176 -10.70 7.00 -12.28
CA PHE A 176 -12.09 7.04 -11.82
C PHE A 176 -12.31 7.93 -10.60
N LEU A 177 -11.29 8.10 -9.75
CA LEU A 177 -11.38 8.96 -8.57
C LEU A 177 -11.25 10.46 -8.89
N LEU A 178 -10.76 10.82 -10.07
CA LEU A 178 -10.52 12.22 -10.46
C LEU A 178 -11.64 12.81 -11.32
N VAL A 179 -12.55 11.98 -11.82
CA VAL A 179 -13.58 12.43 -12.77
C VAL A 179 -14.84 12.86 -12.03
N ARG A 180 -15.12 14.17 -12.02
CA ARG A 180 -16.26 14.77 -11.31
C ARG A 180 -17.60 14.77 -12.07
N THR A 181 -17.65 14.39 -13.35
CA THR A 181 -18.90 14.45 -14.16
C THR A 181 -19.22 13.14 -14.87
N GLU A 182 -20.50 12.81 -14.98
CA GLU A 182 -20.99 11.56 -15.59
C GLU A 182 -20.54 11.40 -17.06
N GLY A 183 -20.53 12.50 -17.82
CA GLY A 183 -20.12 12.50 -19.23
C GLY A 183 -18.62 12.22 -19.41
N ILE A 184 -17.77 12.83 -18.59
CA ILE A 184 -16.33 12.54 -18.60
C ILE A 184 -16.11 11.10 -18.13
N PHE A 185 -16.89 10.60 -17.18
CA PHE A 185 -16.74 9.25 -16.63
C PHE A 185 -16.93 8.15 -17.68
N VAL A 186 -18.01 8.19 -18.46
CA VAL A 186 -18.29 7.18 -19.51
C VAL A 186 -17.18 7.16 -20.57
N ASN A 187 -16.77 8.34 -20.98
CA ASN A 187 -15.69 8.58 -21.92
C ASN A 187 -14.36 7.99 -21.42
N CYS A 188 -14.02 8.34 -20.18
CA CYS A 188 -12.85 7.82 -19.48
C CYS A 188 -12.90 6.29 -19.36
N LEU A 189 -14.05 5.70 -19.05
CA LEU A 189 -14.26 4.25 -18.95
C LEU A 189 -14.08 3.54 -20.31
N LEU A 190 -14.53 4.15 -21.40
CA LEU A 190 -14.34 3.60 -22.75
C LEU A 190 -12.87 3.64 -23.17
N ALA A 191 -12.20 4.80 -23.02
CA ALA A 191 -10.77 4.93 -23.31
C ALA A 191 -9.96 3.95 -22.45
N ALA A 192 -10.25 3.89 -21.16
CA ALA A 192 -9.71 2.92 -20.23
C ALA A 192 -9.83 1.46 -20.68
N GLY A 193 -11.04 1.05 -21.08
CA GLY A 193 -11.33 -0.30 -21.57
C GLY A 193 -10.57 -0.63 -22.85
N CYS A 194 -10.54 0.31 -23.81
CA CYS A 194 -9.77 0.19 -25.06
C CYS A 194 -8.27 0.05 -24.78
N TRP A 195 -7.72 0.91 -23.92
CA TRP A 195 -6.32 0.88 -23.52
C TRP A 195 -5.94 -0.46 -22.86
N ALA A 196 -6.76 -0.92 -21.92
CA ALA A 196 -6.56 -2.20 -21.26
C ALA A 196 -6.50 -3.32 -22.30
N LEU A 197 -7.51 -3.42 -23.17
CA LEU A 197 -7.57 -4.46 -24.21
C LEU A 197 -6.35 -4.45 -25.13
N LEU A 198 -5.95 -3.28 -25.64
CA LEU A 198 -4.79 -3.15 -26.52
C LEU A 198 -3.48 -3.55 -25.82
N THR A 199 -3.32 -3.14 -24.55
CA THR A 199 -2.17 -3.52 -23.73
C THR A 199 -2.15 -5.04 -23.48
N MET A 200 -3.30 -5.67 -23.22
CA MET A 200 -3.40 -7.12 -23.06
C MET A 200 -2.97 -7.87 -24.32
N LEU A 201 -3.48 -7.46 -25.48
CA LEU A 201 -3.13 -8.07 -26.77
C LEU A 201 -1.64 -7.92 -27.08
N LEU A 202 -1.08 -6.73 -26.81
CA LEU A 202 0.34 -6.44 -26.98
C LEU A 202 1.23 -7.32 -26.10
N VAL A 203 0.90 -7.43 -24.81
CA VAL A 203 1.64 -8.27 -23.86
C VAL A 203 1.56 -9.73 -24.30
N ALA A 204 0.37 -10.23 -24.63
CA ALA A 204 0.17 -11.60 -25.09
C ALA A 204 0.99 -11.91 -26.35
N ALA A 205 0.97 -11.02 -27.35
CA ALA A 205 1.75 -11.16 -28.57
C ALA A 205 3.27 -11.16 -28.29
N THR A 206 3.73 -10.28 -27.39
CA THR A 206 5.13 -10.18 -26.97
C THR A 206 5.61 -11.44 -26.26
N VAL A 207 4.82 -11.95 -25.32
CA VAL A 207 5.11 -13.19 -24.58
C VAL A 207 5.18 -14.37 -25.54
N ARG A 208 4.17 -14.56 -26.41
CA ARG A 208 4.16 -15.63 -27.42
C ARG A 208 5.39 -15.57 -28.34
N ALA A 209 5.80 -14.36 -28.76
CA ALA A 209 6.99 -14.19 -29.58
C ALA A 209 8.27 -14.59 -28.83
N LEU A 210 8.41 -14.21 -27.56
CA LEU A 210 9.58 -14.58 -26.74
C LEU A 210 9.63 -16.08 -26.41
N SER A 211 8.49 -16.69 -26.05
CA SER A 211 8.39 -18.12 -25.76
C SER A 211 8.76 -18.98 -26.97
N ALA A 212 8.43 -18.50 -28.18
CA ALA A 212 8.84 -19.14 -29.44
C ALA A 212 10.29 -18.82 -29.87
N GLY A 213 11.11 -18.19 -29.02
CA GLY A 213 12.49 -17.79 -29.35
C GLY A 213 12.62 -16.61 -30.32
N ARG A 214 11.52 -16.01 -30.79
CA ARG A 214 11.49 -14.92 -31.81
C ARG A 214 11.74 -13.54 -31.19
N ARG A 215 12.97 -13.32 -30.72
CA ARG A 215 13.37 -12.08 -30.00
C ARG A 215 13.19 -10.79 -30.82
N ALA A 216 13.46 -10.84 -32.13
CA ALA A 216 13.31 -9.67 -33.02
C ALA A 216 11.85 -9.22 -33.13
N ARG A 217 10.92 -10.15 -33.38
CA ARG A 217 9.47 -9.88 -33.42
C ARG A 217 8.95 -9.32 -32.10
N ALA A 218 9.42 -9.87 -30.97
CA ALA A 218 9.05 -9.34 -29.65
C ALA A 218 9.56 -7.91 -29.40
N ARG A 219 10.74 -7.54 -29.93
CA ARG A 219 11.23 -6.15 -29.89
C ARG A 219 10.39 -5.23 -30.75
N LEU A 220 10.07 -5.65 -31.98
CA LEU A 220 9.25 -4.87 -32.91
C LEU A 220 7.85 -4.60 -32.32
N LEU A 221 7.19 -5.63 -31.80
CA LEU A 221 5.89 -5.51 -31.12
C LEU A 221 5.98 -4.52 -29.95
N ALA A 222 7.00 -4.63 -29.10
CA ALA A 222 7.18 -3.71 -27.98
C ALA A 222 7.43 -2.26 -28.42
N VAL A 223 8.24 -2.02 -29.45
CA VAL A 223 8.59 -0.66 -29.90
C VAL A 223 7.41 0.04 -30.56
N LEU A 224 6.68 -0.66 -31.44
CA LEU A 224 5.56 -0.09 -32.19
C LEU A 224 4.23 -0.17 -31.45
N GLY A 225 4.00 -1.26 -30.73
CA GLY A 225 2.72 -1.52 -30.08
C GLY A 225 2.50 -0.72 -28.81
N VAL A 226 3.56 -0.35 -28.07
CA VAL A 226 3.46 0.46 -26.85
C VAL A 226 2.87 1.85 -27.11
N PRO A 227 3.42 2.68 -28.02
CA PRO A 227 2.85 4.00 -28.30
C PRO A 227 1.46 3.88 -28.92
N LEU A 228 1.22 2.88 -29.78
CA LEU A 228 -0.08 2.66 -30.41
C LEU A 228 -1.16 2.30 -29.38
N ALA A 229 -0.84 1.41 -28.43
CA ALA A 229 -1.77 1.02 -27.37
C ALA A 229 -2.08 2.19 -26.42
N ALA A 230 -1.14 3.11 -26.20
CA ALA A 230 -1.34 4.31 -25.38
C ALA A 230 -2.14 5.41 -26.11
N ALA A 231 -2.05 5.51 -27.44
CA ALA A 231 -2.64 6.60 -28.22
C ALA A 231 -4.04 6.29 -28.79
N LEU A 232 -4.27 5.07 -29.30
CA LEU A 232 -5.57 4.66 -29.85
C LEU A 232 -6.79 4.82 -28.93
N PRO A 233 -6.68 4.64 -27.59
CA PRO A 233 -7.82 4.77 -26.70
C PRO A 233 -8.44 6.16 -26.64
N ASP A 234 -7.70 7.17 -27.09
CA ASP A 234 -8.08 8.57 -27.04
C ASP A 234 -8.89 8.98 -28.28
N LEU A 235 -8.79 8.23 -29.39
CA LEU A 235 -9.52 8.51 -30.63
C LEU A 235 -11.05 8.64 -30.44
N PRO A 236 -11.72 7.76 -29.67
CA PRO A 236 -13.15 7.87 -29.41
C PRO A 236 -13.54 9.11 -28.60
N LEU A 237 -12.68 9.57 -27.69
CA LEU A 237 -12.89 10.77 -26.88
C LEU A 237 -12.95 12.03 -27.75
N HIS A 238 -12.17 12.01 -28.82
CA HIS A 238 -11.95 13.18 -29.68
C HIS A 238 -12.84 13.22 -30.91
N LEU A 239 -13.39 12.09 -31.34
CA LEU A 239 -14.35 12.02 -32.46
C LEU A 239 -15.66 12.76 -32.15
N GLY A 240 -16.02 12.95 -30.87
CA GLY A 240 -17.22 13.69 -30.45
C GLY A 240 -17.04 15.22 -30.34
N SER A 241 -15.80 15.72 -30.29
CA SER A 241 -15.48 17.13 -29.97
C SER A 241 -14.76 17.88 -31.10
N VAL A 242 -14.78 17.34 -32.31
CA VAL A 242 -13.99 17.82 -33.47
C VAL A 242 -14.38 19.23 -33.93
N VAL A 243 -15.53 19.76 -33.54
CA VAL A 243 -16.09 20.94 -34.22
C VAL A 243 -15.51 22.27 -33.72
N ASP A 244 -15.04 22.43 -32.46
CA ASP A 244 -14.71 23.79 -31.95
C ASP A 244 -13.45 24.00 -31.07
N LEU A 245 -12.64 22.99 -30.73
CA LEU A 245 -11.50 23.19 -29.78
C LEU A 245 -10.21 22.40 -30.11
N PRO A 246 -9.49 22.69 -31.21
CA PRO A 246 -8.35 21.88 -31.68
C PRO A 246 -7.14 21.86 -30.71
N ILE A 247 -6.90 22.93 -29.95
CA ILE A 247 -5.71 23.01 -29.07
C ILE A 247 -5.90 22.31 -27.72
N TYR A 248 -7.09 22.40 -27.13
CA TYR A 248 -7.44 21.66 -25.91
C TYR A 248 -7.51 20.16 -26.16
N LEU A 249 -7.98 19.78 -27.36
CA LEU A 249 -7.95 18.40 -27.85
C LEU A 249 -6.52 17.86 -27.86
N LEU A 250 -5.58 18.59 -28.46
CA LEU A 250 -4.18 18.20 -28.52
C LEU A 250 -3.54 18.05 -27.13
N VAL A 251 -3.80 18.97 -26.20
CA VAL A 251 -3.27 18.90 -24.83
C VAL A 251 -3.90 17.75 -24.05
N SER A 252 -5.18 17.47 -24.24
CA SER A 252 -5.85 16.29 -23.68
C SER A 252 -5.22 15.01 -24.21
N VAL A 253 -4.96 14.92 -25.53
CA VAL A 253 -4.26 13.79 -26.16
C VAL A 253 -2.87 13.57 -25.57
N ILE A 254 -2.07 14.62 -25.49
CA ILE A 254 -0.73 14.54 -24.92
C ILE A 254 -0.80 14.12 -23.44
N SER A 255 -1.80 14.61 -22.69
CA SER A 255 -1.99 14.25 -21.28
C SER A 255 -2.37 12.78 -21.11
N THR A 256 -3.34 12.27 -21.89
CA THR A 256 -3.76 10.86 -21.82
C THR A 256 -2.64 9.94 -22.27
N ILE A 257 -1.98 10.24 -23.39
CA ILE A 257 -0.83 9.46 -23.87
C ILE A 257 0.29 9.47 -22.82
N GLY A 258 0.62 10.64 -22.28
CA GLY A 258 1.64 10.79 -21.24
C GLY A 258 1.32 9.99 -19.97
N LEU A 259 0.03 9.86 -19.64
CA LEU A 259 -0.45 9.06 -18.52
C LEU A 259 -0.40 7.54 -18.79
N LEU A 260 -0.83 7.09 -19.97
CA LEU A 260 -0.99 5.67 -20.31
C LEU A 260 0.30 5.00 -20.82
N LEU A 261 1.20 5.76 -21.44
CA LEU A 261 2.46 5.27 -22.01
C LEU A 261 3.35 4.57 -20.97
N PRO A 262 3.62 5.15 -19.79
CA PRO A 262 4.44 4.49 -18.76
C PRO A 262 3.93 3.12 -18.34
N TRP A 263 2.61 2.97 -18.21
CA TRP A 263 1.98 1.73 -17.78
C TRP A 263 2.02 0.66 -18.87
N THR A 264 1.87 1.07 -20.12
CA THR A 264 2.04 0.19 -21.27
C THR A 264 3.50 -0.33 -21.34
N VAL A 265 4.47 0.55 -21.06
CA VAL A 265 5.90 0.15 -20.94
C VAL A 265 6.12 -0.81 -19.77
N PHE A 266 5.55 -0.53 -18.59
CA PHE A 266 5.62 -1.41 -17.42
C PHE A 266 5.16 -2.82 -17.79
N ALA A 267 3.97 -2.94 -18.39
CA ALA A 267 3.33 -4.23 -18.71
C ALA A 267 4.23 -5.08 -19.62
N VAL A 268 4.76 -4.47 -20.68
CA VAL A 268 5.67 -5.14 -21.61
C VAL A 268 6.98 -5.53 -20.92
N VAL A 269 7.60 -4.63 -20.17
CA VAL A 269 8.89 -4.91 -19.49
C VAL A 269 8.74 -6.01 -18.44
N PHE A 270 7.68 -5.98 -17.66
CA PHE A 270 7.33 -7.01 -16.70
C PHE A 270 7.16 -8.37 -17.36
N ALA A 271 6.41 -8.44 -18.46
CA ALA A 271 6.21 -9.67 -19.22
C ALA A 271 7.53 -10.25 -19.75
N ARG A 272 8.41 -9.40 -20.30
CA ARG A 272 9.74 -9.83 -20.79
C ARG A 272 10.63 -10.35 -19.65
N ALA A 273 10.62 -9.69 -18.49
CA ALA A 273 11.39 -10.12 -17.32
C ALA A 273 10.91 -11.48 -16.80
N THR A 274 9.59 -11.70 -16.81
CA THR A 274 8.95 -12.95 -16.42
C THR A 274 9.34 -14.10 -17.36
N VAL A 275 9.20 -13.91 -18.68
CA VAL A 275 9.59 -14.93 -19.67
C VAL A 275 11.07 -15.28 -19.55
N ARG A 276 11.95 -14.28 -19.41
CA ARG A 276 13.39 -14.53 -19.27
C ARG A 276 13.69 -15.45 -18.08
N ARG A 277 12.99 -15.23 -16.96
CA ARG A 277 13.18 -16.03 -15.75
C ARG A 277 12.68 -17.46 -15.92
N TRP A 278 11.56 -17.67 -16.58
CA TRP A 278 11.07 -19.02 -16.90
C TRP A 278 12.02 -19.78 -17.83
N THR A 279 12.63 -19.08 -18.78
CA THR A 279 13.57 -19.70 -19.72
C THR A 279 14.96 -19.96 -19.13
N THR A 280 15.32 -19.32 -18.01
CA THR A 280 16.57 -19.63 -17.31
C THR A 280 16.36 -20.87 -16.47
N ALA A 281 17.07 -21.96 -16.80
CA ALA A 281 17.07 -23.20 -16.03
C ALA A 281 17.21 -22.88 -14.53
N VAL A 282 16.27 -23.36 -13.73
CA VAL A 282 16.36 -23.26 -12.28
C VAL A 282 17.53 -24.14 -11.87
N VAL A 283 18.67 -23.53 -11.56
CA VAL A 283 19.74 -24.22 -10.85
C VAL A 283 19.11 -24.71 -9.55
N PRO A 284 19.07 -26.02 -9.27
CA PRO A 284 18.52 -26.53 -8.03
C PRO A 284 19.19 -25.78 -6.89
N VAL A 285 18.40 -25.02 -6.14
CA VAL A 285 18.90 -24.35 -4.94
C VAL A 285 19.17 -25.49 -3.96
N GLU A 286 20.44 -25.75 -3.66
CA GLU A 286 20.81 -26.68 -2.59
C GLU A 286 19.94 -26.36 -1.37
N PRO A 287 19.26 -27.35 -0.78
CA PRO A 287 18.34 -27.13 0.32
C PRO A 287 19.04 -26.28 1.39
N GLU A 288 18.43 -25.15 1.73
CA GLU A 288 18.97 -24.20 2.70
C GLU A 288 19.09 -24.97 4.03
N VAL A 289 20.33 -25.37 4.39
CA VAL A 289 20.62 -26.10 5.62
C VAL A 289 19.97 -25.35 6.77
N GLU A 290 19.05 -26.05 7.44
CA GLU A 290 18.27 -25.49 8.54
C GLU A 290 19.25 -24.90 9.57
N PRO A 291 19.14 -23.60 9.90
CA PRO A 291 20.13 -22.94 10.73
C PRO A 291 20.17 -23.64 12.10
N VAL A 292 21.32 -24.27 12.39
CA VAL A 292 21.65 -24.89 13.68
C VAL A 292 21.19 -23.96 14.80
N ALA A 293 20.35 -24.49 15.69
CA ALA A 293 19.72 -23.76 16.78
C ALA A 293 20.73 -22.85 17.47
N ALA A 294 20.51 -21.53 17.35
CA ALA A 294 21.34 -20.53 17.98
C ALA A 294 21.40 -20.83 19.49
N GLY A 295 22.60 -20.70 20.06
CA GLY A 295 22.88 -20.99 21.47
C GLY A 295 21.96 -20.26 22.46
N PRO A 296 22.08 -20.60 23.76
CA PRO A 296 21.13 -20.23 24.80
C PRO A 296 20.78 -18.74 24.72
N VAL A 297 19.50 -18.47 24.49
CA VAL A 297 18.93 -17.12 24.43
C VAL A 297 19.16 -16.48 25.80
N ASP A 298 20.00 -15.45 25.85
CA ASP A 298 20.22 -14.66 27.07
C ASP A 298 18.88 -14.36 27.75
N ALA A 299 18.74 -14.80 28.99
CA ALA A 299 17.51 -14.69 29.76
C ALA A 299 17.05 -13.21 29.76
N GLN A 300 15.87 -12.94 29.20
CA GLN A 300 15.34 -11.58 29.16
C GLN A 300 15.18 -11.06 30.59
N PRO A 301 15.59 -9.82 30.89
CA PRO A 301 15.36 -9.24 32.20
C PRO A 301 13.86 -9.22 32.50
N PRO A 302 13.47 -9.50 33.75
CA PRO A 302 12.06 -9.63 34.09
C PRO A 302 11.27 -8.36 33.76
N TRP A 303 9.99 -8.53 33.43
CA TRP A 303 9.11 -7.46 32.94
C TRP A 303 8.94 -6.29 33.94
N TRP A 304 9.09 -6.56 35.24
CA TRP A 304 8.99 -5.56 36.31
C TRP A 304 10.20 -4.63 36.42
N ARG A 305 11.34 -4.94 35.78
CA ARG A 305 12.47 -4.00 35.76
C ARG A 305 12.10 -2.79 34.90
N LEU A 306 11.86 -1.66 35.56
CA LEU A 306 11.67 -0.36 34.94
C LEU A 306 12.99 0.09 34.31
N THR A 307 13.09 -0.06 32.99
CA THR A 307 14.11 0.62 32.20
C THR A 307 13.59 1.99 31.79
N VAL A 308 14.48 2.96 31.55
CA VAL A 308 14.10 4.29 31.01
C VAL A 308 13.20 4.16 29.79
N GLU A 309 13.51 3.20 28.92
CA GLU A 309 12.73 2.91 27.72
C GLU A 309 11.29 2.45 28.03
N ARG A 310 11.12 1.54 28.99
CA ARG A 310 9.78 1.10 29.45
C ARG A 310 9.04 2.24 30.12
N PHE A 311 9.72 3.08 30.89
CA PHE A 311 9.10 4.27 31.48
C PHE A 311 8.56 5.22 30.40
N VAL A 312 9.38 5.52 29.38
CA VAL A 312 8.98 6.37 28.24
C VAL A 312 7.79 5.78 27.49
N LEU A 313 7.83 4.49 27.14
CA LEU A 313 6.72 3.87 26.42
C LEU A 313 5.44 3.82 27.26
N ALA A 314 5.53 3.56 28.56
CA ALA A 314 4.36 3.57 29.45
C ALA A 314 3.77 4.99 29.56
N GLY A 315 4.63 6.02 29.64
CA GLY A 315 4.22 7.42 29.60
C GLY A 315 3.52 7.79 28.30
N LEU A 316 4.05 7.36 27.14
CA LEU A 316 3.39 7.59 25.84
C LEU A 316 2.03 6.88 25.74
N ALA A 317 1.91 5.65 26.23
CA ALA A 317 0.63 4.93 26.26
C ALA A 317 -0.40 5.66 27.15
N ALA A 318 0.01 6.10 28.34
CA ALA A 318 -0.85 6.85 29.24
C ALA A 318 -1.26 8.21 28.64
N ALA A 319 -0.33 8.93 28.01
CA ALA A 319 -0.60 10.18 27.31
C ALA A 319 -1.59 9.99 26.15
N GLY A 320 -1.47 8.91 25.38
CA GLY A 320 -2.43 8.57 24.34
C GLY A 320 -3.83 8.26 24.87
N ALA A 321 -3.92 7.51 25.97
CA ALA A 321 -5.21 7.22 26.61
C ALA A 321 -5.87 8.48 27.19
N ALA A 322 -5.07 9.39 27.76
CA ALA A 322 -5.55 10.68 28.24
C ALA A 322 -6.00 11.59 27.09
N ALA A 323 -5.22 11.68 26.00
CA ALA A 323 -5.59 12.44 24.81
C ALA A 323 -6.87 11.90 24.15
N TRP A 324 -7.05 10.58 24.12
CA TRP A 324 -8.29 9.94 23.68
C TRP A 324 -9.49 10.36 24.56
N ALA A 325 -9.35 10.33 25.89
CA ALA A 325 -10.41 10.73 26.81
C ALA A 325 -10.75 12.23 26.70
N VAL A 326 -9.76 13.09 26.51
CA VAL A 326 -9.98 14.52 26.19
C VAL A 326 -10.73 14.65 24.87
N GLY A 327 -10.37 13.87 23.85
CA GLY A 327 -11.09 13.84 22.60
C GLY A 327 -12.56 13.48 22.77
N VAL A 328 -12.88 12.46 23.57
CA VAL A 328 -14.25 12.01 23.85
C VAL A 328 -15.05 13.07 24.63
N THR A 329 -14.44 13.75 25.59
CA THR A 329 -15.21 14.57 26.55
C THR A 329 -15.09 16.08 26.34
N VAL A 330 -14.15 16.52 25.51
CA VAL A 330 -13.94 17.94 25.19
C VAL A 330 -14.13 18.17 23.69
N LEU A 331 -13.42 17.42 22.85
CA LEU A 331 -13.46 17.68 21.40
C LEU A 331 -14.77 17.22 20.76
N GLN A 332 -15.29 16.04 21.15
CA GLN A 332 -16.51 15.51 20.57
C GLN A 332 -17.73 16.42 20.84
N PRO A 333 -18.00 16.89 22.08
CA PRO A 333 -19.10 17.82 22.32
C PRO A 333 -19.00 19.13 21.54
N LEU A 334 -17.78 19.56 21.18
CA LEU A 334 -17.57 20.74 20.33
C LEU A 334 -17.82 20.48 18.84
N SER A 335 -17.79 19.22 18.40
CA SER A 335 -18.00 18.83 17.01
C SER A 335 -19.44 18.40 16.68
N GLU A 336 -20.24 18.10 17.71
CA GLU A 336 -21.63 17.70 17.54
C GLU A 336 -22.53 18.94 17.38
N PRO A 337 -23.39 19.01 16.36
CA PRO A 337 -24.27 20.17 16.16
C PRO A 337 -25.26 20.27 17.31
N ALA A 338 -25.20 21.37 18.07
CA ALA A 338 -26.08 21.61 19.22
C ALA A 338 -27.56 21.79 18.82
N HIS A 339 -27.81 22.20 17.56
CA HIS A 339 -29.15 22.40 17.03
C HIS A 339 -29.32 21.72 15.67
N LEU A 340 -30.54 21.20 15.41
CA LEU A 340 -30.93 20.59 14.13
C LEU A 340 -30.77 21.53 12.90
N GLN A 341 -30.69 22.85 13.15
CA GLN A 341 -30.41 23.87 12.12
C GLN A 341 -28.91 23.99 11.79
N ASP A 342 -28.03 23.64 12.73
CA ASP A 342 -26.57 23.56 12.48
C ASP A 342 -26.19 22.25 11.77
N ALA A 343 -27.09 21.25 11.79
CA ALA A 343 -26.92 19.98 11.10
C ALA A 343 -26.97 20.12 9.56
N THR A 344 -27.39 21.27 9.02
CA THR A 344 -27.57 21.48 7.57
C THR A 344 -26.37 22.07 6.81
N GLY A 345 -25.19 22.18 7.42
CA GLY A 345 -23.97 22.07 6.63
C GLY A 345 -22.90 23.10 6.85
N GLU A 346 -21.87 22.69 7.59
CA GLU A 346 -20.51 23.17 7.34
C GLU A 346 -19.55 21.97 7.21
N ASN A 347 -18.46 22.20 6.48
CA ASN A 347 -17.49 21.22 6.01
C ASN A 347 -16.84 20.41 7.16
N ASN A 348 -16.54 19.12 7.00
CA ASN A 348 -15.61 18.38 7.87
C ASN A 348 -15.93 18.23 9.38
N THR A 349 -17.10 17.73 9.82
CA THR A 349 -17.36 17.48 11.27
C THR A 349 -16.58 16.32 11.91
N TYR A 350 -15.72 15.61 11.16
CA TYR A 350 -14.98 14.43 11.67
C TYR A 350 -13.68 14.73 12.41
N TRP A 351 -13.31 16.00 12.58
CA TRP A 351 -12.02 16.38 13.18
C TRP A 351 -11.83 15.89 14.62
N ALA A 352 -12.88 15.87 15.44
CA ALA A 352 -12.78 15.35 16.81
C ALA A 352 -12.52 13.84 16.80
N ARG A 353 -13.20 13.11 15.90
CA ARG A 353 -13.04 11.67 15.70
C ARG A 353 -11.64 11.34 15.18
N GLU A 354 -11.14 12.11 14.22
CA GLU A 354 -9.80 11.99 13.66
C GLU A 354 -8.72 12.02 14.76
N LEU A 355 -8.81 12.99 15.67
CA LEU A 355 -7.85 13.12 16.78
C LEU A 355 -8.03 12.04 17.85
N ARG A 356 -9.26 11.68 18.20
CA ARG A 356 -9.54 10.56 19.11
C ARG A 356 -8.93 9.26 18.58
N TRP A 357 -9.17 8.96 17.30
CA TRP A 357 -8.67 7.75 16.68
C TRP A 357 -7.16 7.80 16.53
N GLY A 358 -6.57 8.95 16.19
CA GLY A 358 -5.12 9.15 16.22
C GLY A 358 -4.51 8.84 17.59
N ALA A 359 -5.12 9.31 18.68
CA ALA A 359 -4.68 9.03 20.05
C ALA A 359 -4.83 7.53 20.42
N LEU A 360 -5.96 6.91 20.09
CA LEU A 360 -6.19 5.48 20.29
C LEU A 360 -5.18 4.63 19.51
N PHE A 361 -4.94 4.96 18.24
CA PHE A 361 -3.92 4.30 17.43
C PHE A 361 -2.53 4.51 18.00
N ALA A 362 -2.20 5.68 18.55
CA ALA A 362 -0.92 5.88 19.24
C ALA A 362 -0.74 4.88 20.41
N VAL A 363 -1.78 4.65 21.22
CA VAL A 363 -1.75 3.62 22.29
C VAL A 363 -1.48 2.23 21.72
N ILE A 364 -2.21 1.84 20.65
CA ILE A 364 -2.01 0.54 19.99
C ILE A 364 -0.58 0.42 19.46
N LEU A 365 -0.07 1.43 18.77
CA LEU A 365 1.28 1.43 18.21
C LEU A 365 2.34 1.35 19.31
N VAL A 366 2.17 2.06 20.45
CA VAL A 366 3.04 1.94 21.62
C VAL A 366 3.04 0.52 22.17
N LEU A 367 1.88 -0.11 22.31
CA LEU A 367 1.77 -1.50 22.78
C LEU A 367 2.45 -2.49 21.81
N LEU A 368 2.41 -2.23 20.50
CA LEU A 368 3.16 -3.02 19.51
C LEU A 368 4.68 -2.83 19.65
N VAL A 369 5.14 -1.61 19.95
CA VAL A 369 6.55 -1.33 20.28
C VAL A 369 6.96 -2.02 21.58
N TRP A 370 6.08 -2.02 22.58
CA TRP A 370 6.25 -2.72 23.85
C TRP A 370 6.41 -4.22 23.65
N ALA A 371 5.52 -4.83 22.85
CA ALA A 371 5.52 -6.23 22.45
C ALA A 371 6.72 -6.64 21.56
N ARG A 372 7.54 -5.67 21.13
CA ARG A 372 8.67 -5.86 20.20
C ARG A 372 8.26 -6.53 18.87
N GLY A 373 6.99 -6.45 18.50
CA GLY A 373 6.44 -7.07 17.29
C GLY A 373 6.29 -8.59 17.34
N ASP A 374 6.27 -9.23 18.53
CA ASP A 374 5.97 -10.66 18.64
C ASP A 374 4.60 -11.01 18.01
N ARG A 375 4.46 -12.19 17.38
CA ARG A 375 3.23 -12.54 16.63
C ARG A 375 2.00 -12.66 17.53
N ARG A 376 2.14 -13.29 18.69
CA ARG A 376 1.01 -13.55 19.59
C ARG A 376 0.61 -12.26 20.29
N ALA A 377 1.59 -11.54 20.82
CA ALA A 377 1.37 -10.24 21.44
C ALA A 377 0.80 -9.22 20.44
N THR A 378 1.33 -9.15 19.21
CA THR A 378 0.78 -8.28 18.15
C THR A 378 -0.68 -8.61 17.87
N ARG A 379 -1.06 -9.89 17.77
CA ARG A 379 -2.46 -10.28 17.57
C ARG A 379 -3.35 -9.84 18.73
N ALA A 380 -2.91 -10.06 19.97
CA ALA A 380 -3.65 -9.64 21.16
C ALA A 380 -3.84 -8.12 21.20
N VAL A 381 -2.78 -7.34 20.94
CA VAL A 381 -2.84 -5.87 20.88
C VAL A 381 -3.77 -5.38 19.78
N LEU A 382 -3.73 -5.98 18.59
CA LEU A 382 -4.62 -5.60 17.49
C LEU A 382 -6.09 -5.95 17.77
N LEU A 383 -6.37 -7.11 18.39
CA LEU A 383 -7.72 -7.49 18.79
C LEU A 383 -8.25 -6.56 19.90
N GLY A 384 -7.45 -6.28 20.93
CA GLY A 384 -7.81 -5.34 21.99
C GLY A 384 -8.03 -3.93 21.44
N GLY A 385 -7.19 -3.48 20.51
CA GLY A 385 -7.34 -2.20 19.82
C GLY A 385 -8.61 -2.11 18.97
N LEU A 386 -8.97 -3.19 18.27
CA LEU A 386 -10.23 -3.28 17.53
C LEU A 386 -11.43 -3.21 18.46
N LEU A 387 -11.40 -3.92 19.60
CA LEU A 387 -12.45 -3.84 20.62
C LEU A 387 -12.58 -2.43 21.19
N TRP A 388 -11.46 -1.72 21.42
CA TRP A 388 -11.48 -0.33 21.87
C TRP A 388 -12.08 0.59 20.79
N LEU A 389 -11.70 0.43 19.53
CA LEU A 389 -12.30 1.21 18.43
C LEU A 389 -13.81 0.98 18.33
N VAL A 390 -14.28 -0.27 18.49
CA VAL A 390 -15.72 -0.56 18.54
C VAL A 390 -16.38 0.11 19.73
N ALA A 391 -15.76 0.07 20.93
CA ALA A 391 -16.27 0.75 22.10
C ALA A 391 -16.32 2.28 21.90
N ASP A 392 -15.30 2.86 21.27
CA ASP A 392 -15.24 4.28 20.92
C ASP A 392 -16.39 4.69 19.99
N ILE A 393 -16.70 3.89 18.97
CA ILE A 393 -17.86 4.09 18.09
C ILE A 393 -19.19 3.98 18.86
N GLN A 394 -19.27 3.13 19.88
CA GLN A 394 -20.47 3.05 20.73
C GLN A 394 -20.58 4.24 21.69
N LEU A 395 -19.45 4.79 22.14
CA LEU A 395 -19.41 5.97 23.00
C LEU A 395 -19.83 7.24 22.25
N ASP A 396 -19.75 7.28 20.91
CA ASP A 396 -20.33 8.35 20.09
C ASP A 396 -21.86 8.53 20.30
N ARG A 397 -22.52 7.59 21.00
CA ARG A 397 -23.97 7.66 21.31
C ARG A 397 -24.29 8.30 22.66
N ILE A 398 -23.28 8.48 23.50
CA ILE A 398 -23.46 8.90 24.89
C ILE A 398 -22.81 10.25 25.03
N ASP A 399 -23.60 11.30 25.32
CA ASP A 399 -23.09 12.63 25.62
C ASP A 399 -22.30 12.59 26.95
N PRO A 400 -20.96 12.62 26.93
CA PRO A 400 -20.16 12.47 28.12
C PRO A 400 -19.79 13.86 28.64
N THR A 401 -20.79 14.71 28.91
CA THR A 401 -20.61 16.06 29.46
C THR A 401 -20.08 16.07 30.90
N SER A 402 -20.08 14.93 31.59
CA SER A 402 -19.49 14.77 32.93
C SER A 402 -18.52 13.59 33.01
N GLY A 403 -17.29 13.83 33.48
CA GLY A 403 -16.37 12.75 33.88
C GLY A 403 -15.03 12.63 33.12
N THR A 404 -14.59 13.64 32.36
CA THR A 404 -13.30 13.64 31.64
C THR A 404 -12.12 13.12 32.45
N VAL A 405 -11.95 13.65 33.67
CA VAL A 405 -10.81 13.30 34.53
C VAL A 405 -10.89 11.83 34.95
N MET A 406 -12.07 11.33 35.29
CA MET A 406 -12.28 9.93 35.67
C MET A 406 -12.08 9.01 34.47
N LEU A 407 -12.63 9.36 33.30
CA LEU A 407 -12.44 8.59 32.07
C LEU A 407 -10.96 8.53 31.70
N ALA A 408 -10.26 9.67 31.70
CA ALA A 408 -8.83 9.76 31.43
C ALA A 408 -8.00 8.93 32.44
N ALA A 409 -8.32 9.01 33.72
CA ALA A 409 -7.62 8.23 34.75
C ALA A 409 -7.84 6.72 34.56
N VAL A 410 -9.08 6.29 34.34
CA VAL A 410 -9.42 4.88 34.12
C VAL A 410 -8.77 4.34 32.85
N THR A 411 -8.81 5.08 31.75
CA THR A 411 -8.21 4.63 30.48
C THR A 411 -6.69 4.65 30.54
N ALA A 412 -6.07 5.60 31.24
CA ALA A 412 -4.64 5.60 31.51
C ALA A 412 -4.23 4.37 32.34
N VAL A 413 -4.98 4.06 33.41
CA VAL A 413 -4.75 2.84 34.22
C VAL A 413 -4.92 1.58 33.37
N ALA A 414 -5.94 1.52 32.50
CA ALA A 414 -6.15 0.40 31.59
C ALA A 414 -4.99 0.25 30.60
N ALA A 415 -4.48 1.35 30.03
CA ALA A 415 -3.33 1.35 29.13
C ALA A 415 -2.04 0.89 29.83
N LEU A 416 -1.81 1.32 31.07
CA LEU A 416 -0.69 0.85 31.89
C LEU A 416 -0.83 -0.65 32.23
N GLY A 417 -2.04 -1.10 32.56
CA GLY A 417 -2.36 -2.52 32.75
C GLY A 417 -2.10 -3.35 31.49
N ALA A 418 -2.43 -2.83 30.31
CA ALA A 418 -2.13 -3.45 29.03
C ALA A 418 -0.62 -3.55 28.77
N CYS A 419 0.16 -2.50 29.07
CA CYS A 419 1.62 -2.56 29.01
C CYS A 419 2.19 -3.66 29.92
N ALA A 420 1.68 -3.78 31.15
CA ALA A 420 2.08 -4.83 32.08
C ALA A 420 1.75 -6.23 31.53
N ALA A 421 0.51 -6.45 31.08
CA ALA A 421 0.05 -7.73 30.52
C ALA A 421 0.85 -8.14 29.28
N VAL A 422 1.09 -7.21 28.34
CA VAL A 422 1.91 -7.47 27.15
C VAL A 422 3.37 -7.72 27.52
N GLY A 423 3.88 -7.04 28.54
CA GLY A 423 5.25 -7.22 29.05
C GLY A 423 5.52 -8.61 29.64
N MET A 424 4.48 -9.30 30.11
CA MET A 424 4.59 -10.68 30.61
C MET A 424 4.74 -11.72 29.50
N LEU A 425 4.40 -11.38 28.25
CA LEU A 425 4.49 -12.31 27.14
C LEU A 425 5.95 -12.45 26.66
N PRO A 426 6.46 -13.68 26.47
CA PRO A 426 7.78 -13.88 25.86
C PRO A 426 7.79 -13.25 24.47
N SER A 427 8.74 -12.33 24.23
CA SER A 427 8.78 -11.54 22.99
C SER A 427 10.02 -11.85 22.17
N VAL A 428 9.80 -12.22 20.91
CA VAL A 428 10.85 -12.32 19.90
C VAL A 428 10.83 -11.04 19.07
N PRO A 429 11.88 -10.19 19.11
CA PRO A 429 11.91 -8.93 18.39
C PRO A 429 11.74 -9.12 16.88
N ARG A 430 10.76 -8.43 16.28
CA ARG A 430 10.55 -8.42 14.83
C ARG A 430 10.77 -7.03 14.26
N HIS A 431 12.00 -6.77 13.83
CA HIS A 431 12.43 -5.49 13.23
C HIS A 431 11.44 -4.95 12.18
N ARG A 432 10.88 -5.81 11.32
CA ARG A 432 9.92 -5.39 10.29
C ARG A 432 8.63 -4.81 10.85
N VAL A 433 8.09 -5.43 11.91
CA VAL A 433 6.84 -4.97 12.52
C VAL A 433 7.07 -3.61 13.16
N LEU A 434 8.19 -3.45 13.88
CA LEU A 434 8.55 -2.19 14.53
C LEU A 434 8.81 -1.06 13.55
N LEU A 435 9.47 -1.35 12.42
CA LEU A 435 9.64 -0.38 11.35
C LEU A 435 8.30 0.01 10.72
N THR A 436 7.43 -0.96 10.44
CA THR A 436 6.08 -0.68 9.94
C THR A 436 5.32 0.21 10.92
N VAL A 437 5.38 -0.07 12.22
CA VAL A 437 4.78 0.77 13.27
C VAL A 437 5.35 2.19 13.24
N ALA A 438 6.68 2.33 13.09
CA ALA A 438 7.33 3.63 13.00
C ALA A 438 6.84 4.45 11.79
N LEU A 439 6.68 3.80 10.63
CA LEU A 439 6.21 4.44 9.40
C LEU A 439 4.72 4.80 9.47
N ILE A 440 3.88 3.94 10.06
CA ILE A 440 2.47 4.27 10.32
C ILE A 440 2.38 5.50 11.23
N ALA A 441 3.12 5.50 12.34
CA ALA A 441 3.12 6.61 13.29
C ALA A 441 3.61 7.93 12.67
N ALA A 442 4.66 7.88 11.82
CA ALA A 442 5.17 9.07 11.13
C ALA A 442 4.15 9.68 10.17
N VAL A 443 3.48 8.85 9.35
CA VAL A 443 2.45 9.32 8.42
C VAL A 443 1.23 9.85 9.20
N MET A 444 0.80 9.12 10.23
CA MET A 444 -0.34 9.49 11.05
C MET A 444 -0.09 10.79 11.83
N SER A 445 1.15 11.03 12.28
CA SER A 445 1.55 12.27 12.94
C SER A 445 1.30 13.49 12.05
N ALA A 446 1.75 13.43 10.80
CA ALA A 446 1.55 14.51 9.84
C ALA A 446 0.05 14.73 9.53
N LEU A 447 -0.72 13.64 9.35
CA LEU A 447 -2.17 13.76 9.08
C LEU A 447 -2.95 14.32 10.28
N ALA A 448 -2.64 13.86 11.50
CA ALA A 448 -3.23 14.38 12.72
C ALA A 448 -2.86 15.86 12.96
N THR A 449 -1.67 16.28 12.52
CA THR A 449 -1.21 17.68 12.61
C THR A 449 -1.94 18.58 11.61
N GLU A 450 -2.52 18.05 10.54
CA GLU A 450 -3.34 18.81 9.56
C GLU A 450 -4.83 18.80 9.85
N THR A 451 -5.28 18.08 10.87
CA THR A 451 -6.72 17.99 11.20
C THR A 451 -7.31 19.37 11.53
N GLU A 452 -8.27 19.82 10.73
CA GLU A 452 -8.87 21.15 10.83
C GLU A 452 -10.38 21.06 11.04
N SER A 453 -10.97 22.16 11.53
CA SER A 453 -12.42 22.29 11.67
C SER A 453 -12.96 23.18 10.56
N PRO A 454 -14.26 23.07 10.23
CA PRO A 454 -14.91 23.95 9.26
C PRO A 454 -14.70 25.44 9.52
N THR A 455 -14.69 25.82 10.80
CA THR A 455 -14.65 27.22 11.21
C THR A 455 -13.24 27.67 11.61
N ASP A 456 -12.35 26.71 11.89
CA ASP A 456 -11.01 26.90 12.44
C ASP A 456 -10.92 27.82 13.67
N VAL A 457 -12.04 28.11 14.36
CA VAL A 457 -12.05 28.97 15.55
C VAL A 457 -11.86 28.19 16.86
N GLU A 458 -11.97 26.87 16.83
CA GLU A 458 -11.89 26.00 18.00
C GLU A 458 -10.44 25.87 18.46
N ARG A 459 -10.01 26.74 19.38
CA ARG A 459 -8.67 26.68 19.99
C ARG A 459 -8.31 25.30 20.55
N ALA A 460 -9.30 24.56 21.08
CA ALA A 460 -9.10 23.22 21.60
C ALA A 460 -8.66 22.22 20.53
N LEU A 461 -9.11 22.39 19.28
CA LEU A 461 -8.69 21.56 18.15
C LEU A 461 -7.21 21.76 17.84
N ASN A 462 -6.74 23.01 17.78
CA ASN A 462 -5.33 23.30 17.54
C ASN A 462 -4.41 22.64 18.58
N LEU A 463 -4.80 22.68 19.86
CA LEU A 463 -4.07 22.00 20.94
C LEU A 463 -4.16 20.47 20.81
N GLY A 464 -5.34 19.93 20.49
CA GLY A 464 -5.55 18.50 20.31
C GLY A 464 -4.74 17.93 19.15
N SER A 465 -4.75 18.62 18.00
CA SER A 465 -4.01 18.26 16.79
C SER A 465 -2.50 18.27 17.05
N ALA A 466 -1.98 19.34 17.66
CA ALA A 466 -0.58 19.39 18.06
C ALA A 466 -0.22 18.25 19.03
N ALA A 467 -1.03 18.02 20.08
CA ALA A 467 -0.76 16.98 21.07
C ALA A 467 -0.75 15.56 20.47
N VAL A 468 -1.75 15.21 19.66
CA VAL A 468 -1.84 13.88 19.02
C VAL A 468 -0.75 13.71 17.97
N GLY A 469 -0.51 14.74 17.15
CA GLY A 469 0.60 14.78 16.20
C GLY A 469 1.95 14.53 16.88
N SER A 470 2.24 15.24 17.98
CA SER A 470 3.46 15.11 18.76
C SER A 470 3.62 13.72 19.38
N LEU A 471 2.53 13.17 19.92
CA LEU A 471 2.51 11.83 20.48
C LEU A 471 2.90 10.79 19.42
N LEU A 472 2.25 10.82 18.25
CA LEU A 472 2.54 9.91 17.14
C LEU A 472 3.98 10.08 16.61
N ALA A 473 4.50 11.32 16.56
CA ALA A 473 5.87 11.59 16.16
C ALA A 473 6.88 10.93 17.12
N MET A 474 6.66 11.04 18.43
CA MET A 474 7.48 10.38 19.45
C MET A 474 7.38 8.85 19.38
N VAL A 475 6.18 8.31 19.10
CA VAL A 475 5.97 6.87 18.86
C VAL A 475 6.77 6.40 17.64
N ALA A 476 6.80 7.18 16.57
CA ALA A 476 7.59 6.86 15.38
C ALA A 476 9.09 6.71 15.70
N VAL A 477 9.65 7.66 16.46
CA VAL A 477 11.06 7.65 16.90
C VAL A 477 11.35 6.47 17.83
N ALA A 478 10.48 6.20 18.80
CA ALA A 478 10.63 5.07 19.72
C ALA A 478 10.57 3.71 18.99
N ALA A 479 9.61 3.56 18.07
CA ALA A 479 9.46 2.37 17.23
C ALA A 479 10.67 2.14 16.33
N ALA A 480 11.19 3.20 15.68
CA ALA A 480 12.36 3.12 14.82
C ALA A 480 13.63 2.72 15.59
N THR A 481 13.82 3.32 16.77
CA THR A 481 14.95 3.00 17.66
C THR A 481 14.92 1.53 18.08
N ARG A 482 13.74 1.01 18.44
CA ARG A 482 13.54 -0.41 18.76
C ARG A 482 13.72 -1.33 17.54
N ALA A 483 13.29 -0.90 16.35
CA ALA A 483 13.45 -1.67 15.12
C ALA A 483 14.93 -1.96 14.80
N ALA A 484 15.83 -1.08 15.26
CA ALA A 484 17.27 -1.19 15.09
C ALA A 484 17.91 -2.34 15.91
N GLY A 485 17.18 -2.92 16.86
CA GLY A 485 17.66 -4.00 17.72
C GLY A 485 18.43 -3.49 18.93
N ALA A 486 19.73 -3.78 19.01
CA ALA A 486 20.58 -3.29 20.10
C ALA A 486 20.76 -1.77 19.99
N VAL A 487 20.39 -1.05 21.06
CA VAL A 487 20.52 0.41 21.14
C VAL A 487 21.85 0.74 21.81
N SER A 488 22.78 1.33 21.06
CA SER A 488 23.99 1.90 21.65
C SER A 488 23.65 3.19 22.41
N PRO A 489 24.45 3.60 23.43
CA PRO A 489 24.21 4.85 24.16
C PRO A 489 24.10 6.06 23.24
N PHE A 490 24.96 6.14 22.23
CA PHE A 490 24.91 7.20 21.21
C PHE A 490 23.58 7.20 20.44
N ARG A 491 23.10 6.03 19.99
CA ARG A 491 21.81 5.94 19.30
C ARG A 491 20.65 6.32 20.23
N GLY A 492 20.73 5.96 21.51
CA GLY A 492 19.76 6.41 22.53
C GLY A 492 19.73 7.92 22.69
N ALA A 493 20.90 8.58 22.74
CA ALA A 493 21.00 10.03 22.80
C ALA A 493 20.43 10.71 21.54
N VAL A 494 20.77 10.19 20.35
CA VAL A 494 20.20 10.69 19.08
C VAL A 494 18.69 10.51 19.05
N ALA A 495 18.17 9.35 19.49
CA ALA A 495 16.74 9.09 19.57
C ALA A 495 16.02 10.04 20.54
N LEU A 496 16.66 10.39 21.66
CA LEU A 496 16.11 11.35 22.62
C LEU A 496 15.99 12.75 22.00
N VAL A 497 17.05 13.24 21.36
CA VAL A 497 17.05 14.55 20.68
C VAL A 497 16.02 14.57 19.55
N LEU A 498 16.02 13.55 18.69
CA LEU A 498 15.05 13.45 17.60
C LEU A 498 13.63 13.31 18.13
N GLY A 499 13.41 12.60 19.23
CA GLY A 499 12.10 12.47 19.88
C GLY A 499 11.58 13.81 20.41
N ALA A 500 12.45 14.61 21.05
CA ALA A 500 12.10 15.94 21.51
C ALA A 500 11.77 16.90 20.35
N LEU A 501 12.59 16.91 19.30
CA LEU A 501 12.35 17.73 18.10
C LEU A 501 11.08 17.30 17.36
N ALA A 502 10.87 15.99 17.19
CA ALA A 502 9.69 15.40 16.58
C ALA A 502 8.42 15.74 17.39
N GLY A 503 8.51 15.71 18.71
CA GLY A 503 7.42 16.13 19.60
C GLY A 503 7.15 17.63 19.54
N ALA A 504 8.16 18.48 19.34
CA ALA A 504 7.98 19.93 19.22
C ALA A 504 7.42 20.38 17.86
N GLY A 505 7.68 19.62 16.79
CA GLY A 505 7.30 19.97 15.42
C GLY A 505 5.82 20.34 15.25
N PRO A 506 4.87 19.45 15.58
CA PRO A 506 3.44 19.74 15.48
C PRO A 506 2.99 20.99 16.26
N TRP A 507 3.57 21.22 17.45
CA TRP A 507 3.31 22.44 18.22
C TRP A 507 3.81 23.69 17.51
N LEU A 508 5.03 23.66 16.96
CA LEU A 508 5.59 24.81 16.24
C LEU A 508 4.77 25.17 15.00
N ILE A 509 4.34 24.16 14.23
CA ILE A 509 3.50 24.34 13.05
C ILE A 509 2.17 24.98 13.46
N ARG A 510 1.47 24.41 14.45
CA ARG A 510 0.16 24.90 14.92
C ARG A 510 0.21 26.25 15.63
N LEU A 511 1.33 26.60 16.26
CA LEU A 511 1.51 27.91 16.89
C LEU A 511 1.77 29.02 15.86
N ARG A 512 2.45 28.70 14.75
CA ARG A 512 2.74 29.67 13.67
C ARG A 512 1.57 29.83 12.73
N HIS A 513 0.95 28.70 12.37
CA HIS A 513 -0.12 28.61 11.40
C HIS A 513 -1.32 27.91 12.06
N PRO A 514 -2.05 28.63 12.94
CA PRO A 514 -3.22 28.09 13.63
C PRO A 514 -4.40 27.83 12.70
N GLN A 515 -4.38 28.39 11.49
CA GLN A 515 -5.36 28.23 10.42
C GLN A 515 -4.73 27.41 9.28
N PRO A 516 -5.52 26.68 8.48
CA PRO A 516 -5.04 26.08 7.24
C PRO A 516 -4.58 27.14 6.26
N ASP A 517 -3.34 27.01 5.85
CA ASP A 517 -2.80 27.71 4.70
C ASP A 517 -1.79 26.82 3.98
N ASP A 518 -1.37 27.25 2.80
CA ASP A 518 -0.39 26.52 2.00
C ASP A 518 0.94 26.33 2.75
N VAL A 519 1.29 27.27 3.65
CA VAL A 519 2.53 27.23 4.42
C VAL A 519 2.48 26.13 5.48
N ARG A 520 1.36 25.99 6.20
CA ARG A 520 1.12 24.92 7.18
C ARG A 520 1.24 23.56 6.50
N PHE A 521 0.59 23.41 5.35
CA PHE A 521 0.65 22.19 4.56
C PHE A 521 2.09 21.85 4.15
N GLN A 522 2.86 22.83 3.67
CA GLN A 522 4.27 22.65 3.30
C GLN A 522 5.16 22.31 4.52
N GLU A 523 4.97 23.00 5.65
CA GLU A 523 5.71 22.72 6.89
C GLU A 523 5.40 21.32 7.43
N ASN A 524 4.16 20.85 7.29
CA ASN A 524 3.76 19.51 7.70
C ASN A 524 4.28 18.42 6.74
N LEU A 525 4.32 18.69 5.43
CA LEU A 525 5.04 17.83 4.48
C LEU A 525 6.52 17.74 4.83
N LEU A 526 7.15 18.85 5.22
CA LEU A 526 8.53 18.85 5.69
C LEU A 526 8.68 18.02 6.98
N LEU A 527 7.78 18.16 7.95
CA LEU A 527 7.75 17.34 9.16
C LEU A 527 7.68 15.84 8.81
N LEU A 528 6.77 15.45 7.90
CA LEU A 528 6.65 14.08 7.43
C LEU A 528 7.96 13.57 6.82
N VAL A 529 8.57 14.35 5.92
CA VAL A 529 9.86 14.00 5.29
C VAL A 529 10.95 13.81 6.35
N LEU A 530 11.05 14.72 7.31
CA LEU A 530 12.03 14.65 8.40
C LEU A 530 11.80 13.44 9.30
N LEU A 531 10.55 13.10 9.62
CA LEU A 531 10.20 11.90 10.38
C LEU A 531 10.57 10.62 9.61
N LEU A 532 10.30 10.55 8.31
CA LEU A 532 10.68 9.39 7.49
C LEU A 532 12.20 9.22 7.43
N VAL A 533 12.95 10.32 7.28
CA VAL A 533 14.41 10.32 7.35
C VAL A 533 14.89 9.83 8.73
N ALA A 534 14.33 10.37 9.82
CA ALA A 534 14.66 9.96 11.18
C ALA A 534 14.39 8.47 11.41
N VAL A 535 13.24 7.95 10.95
CA VAL A 535 12.91 6.52 11.01
C VAL A 535 13.94 5.67 10.28
N VAL A 536 14.35 6.06 9.06
CA VAL A 536 15.36 5.33 8.29
C VAL A 536 16.73 5.37 8.96
N VAL A 537 17.14 6.51 9.53
CA VAL A 537 18.43 6.66 10.22
C VAL A 537 18.47 5.84 11.52
N LEU A 538 17.39 5.88 12.31
CA LEU A 538 17.30 5.19 13.60
C LEU A 538 17.15 3.68 13.44
N ALA A 539 16.20 3.24 12.60
CA ALA A 539 15.97 1.82 12.32
C ALA A 539 17.07 1.20 11.44
N GLY A 540 17.81 2.06 10.73
CA GLY A 540 18.91 1.69 9.87
C GLY A 540 19.98 0.90 10.64
N PRO A 541 20.43 -0.25 10.13
CA PRO A 541 21.61 -0.91 10.67
C PRO A 541 22.85 -0.01 10.57
N ARG A 542 23.73 -0.08 11.56
CA ARG A 542 24.96 0.74 11.60
C ARG A 542 25.78 0.46 10.34
N PRO A 543 26.07 1.47 9.50
CA PRO A 543 26.83 1.27 8.28
C PRO A 543 28.25 0.79 8.64
N ARG A 544 28.67 -0.35 8.08
CA ARG A 544 30.02 -0.89 8.28
C ARG A 544 30.93 -0.59 7.10
N HIS A 545 30.35 -0.42 5.92
CA HIS A 545 31.08 -0.13 4.69
C HIS A 545 30.58 1.16 4.01
N ARG A 546 31.42 1.82 3.21
CA ARG A 546 31.06 3.03 2.44
C ARG A 546 29.80 2.84 1.57
N ARG A 547 29.57 1.63 1.05
CA ARG A 547 28.36 1.30 0.27
C ARG A 547 27.08 1.30 1.12
N ASP A 548 27.17 1.07 2.43
CA ASP A 548 26.02 1.09 3.34
C ASP A 548 25.58 2.52 3.59
N TRP A 549 26.54 3.46 3.68
CA TRP A 549 26.27 4.90 3.77
C TRP A 549 25.47 5.43 2.58
N LEU A 550 25.69 4.92 1.37
CA LEU A 550 24.92 5.31 0.19
C LEU A 550 23.48 4.75 0.19
N ARG A 551 23.20 3.71 0.98
CA ARG A 551 21.85 3.11 1.05
C ARG A 551 20.91 3.89 1.96
N LEU A 552 21.43 4.59 2.97
CA LEU A 552 20.63 5.43 3.86
C LEU A 552 19.89 6.54 3.10
N PRO A 553 20.56 7.43 2.33
CA PRO A 553 19.86 8.48 1.58
C PRO A 553 18.95 7.88 0.50
N ALA A 554 19.33 6.77 -0.14
CA ALA A 554 18.47 6.08 -1.10
C ALA A 554 17.20 5.51 -0.44
N SER A 555 17.31 5.01 0.79
CA SER A 555 16.17 4.50 1.55
C SER A 555 15.28 5.62 2.06
N ALA A 556 15.86 6.72 2.51
CA ALA A 556 15.11 7.91 2.89
C ALA A 556 14.36 8.49 1.68
N ALA A 557 15.03 8.69 0.54
CA ALA A 557 14.41 9.15 -0.70
C ALA A 557 13.28 8.21 -1.14
N LEU A 558 13.50 6.88 -1.11
CA LEU A 558 12.45 5.94 -1.45
C LEU A 558 11.27 6.01 -0.45
N ALA A 559 11.50 6.15 0.85
CA ALA A 559 10.41 6.33 1.83
C ALA A 559 9.60 7.61 1.56
N VAL A 560 10.30 8.73 1.32
CA VAL A 560 9.71 10.04 0.99
C VAL A 560 8.87 9.99 -0.27
N VAL A 561 9.26 9.20 -1.27
CA VAL A 561 8.45 9.03 -2.48
C VAL A 561 7.30 8.05 -2.27
N VAL A 562 7.50 6.97 -1.50
CA VAL A 562 6.48 5.92 -1.31
C VAL A 562 5.28 6.40 -0.55
N VAL A 563 5.51 7.19 0.48
CA VAL A 563 4.41 7.68 1.30
C VAL A 563 3.38 8.46 0.48
N PRO A 564 3.70 9.57 -0.22
CA PRO A 564 2.72 10.30 -1.02
C PRO A 564 2.16 9.46 -2.16
N ALA A 565 2.99 8.61 -2.75
CA ALA A 565 2.60 7.73 -3.84
C ALA A 565 1.53 6.68 -3.45
N VAL A 566 1.42 6.34 -2.16
CA VAL A 566 0.37 5.46 -1.62
C VAL A 566 -0.74 6.26 -0.95
N LEU A 567 -0.38 7.31 -0.20
CA LEU A 567 -1.29 8.18 0.53
C LEU A 567 -2.29 8.88 -0.39
N VAL A 568 -1.83 9.50 -1.48
CA VAL A 568 -2.68 10.29 -2.39
C VAL A 568 -3.77 9.43 -3.05
N PRO A 569 -3.48 8.27 -3.66
CA PRO A 569 -4.54 7.40 -4.20
C PRO A 569 -5.54 6.93 -3.13
N LEU A 570 -5.08 6.68 -1.91
CA LEU A 570 -5.96 6.26 -0.80
C LEU A 570 -6.81 7.41 -0.27
N LEU A 571 -6.29 8.63 -0.27
CA LEU A 571 -7.04 9.85 0.02
C LEU A 571 -8.22 9.97 -0.94
N PHE A 572 -7.93 9.92 -2.24
CA PHE A 572 -8.96 9.93 -3.27
C PHE A 572 -9.95 8.77 -3.14
N ALA A 573 -9.46 7.56 -2.82
CA ALA A 573 -10.33 6.41 -2.60
C ALA A 573 -11.27 6.63 -1.39
N CYS A 574 -10.81 7.27 -0.32
CA CYS A 574 -11.65 7.58 0.83
C CYS A 574 -12.60 8.75 0.59
N ILE A 575 -12.27 9.67 -0.34
CA ILE A 575 -13.23 10.70 -0.78
C ILE A 575 -14.34 10.06 -1.62
N ALA A 576 -14.00 9.12 -2.49
CA ALA A 576 -14.99 8.44 -3.35
C ALA A 576 -15.80 7.35 -2.64
N LEU A 577 -15.23 6.71 -1.62
CA LEU A 577 -15.90 5.70 -0.82
C LEU A 577 -16.47 6.36 0.44
N PRO A 578 -17.76 6.20 0.77
CA PRO A 578 -18.39 6.83 1.93
C PRO A 578 -17.98 6.14 3.26
N ILE A 579 -16.67 6.03 3.51
CA ILE A 579 -16.09 5.34 4.67
C ILE A 579 -16.42 6.11 5.95
N ALA A 580 -16.28 7.44 5.94
CA ALA A 580 -16.64 8.25 7.11
C ALA A 580 -18.14 8.12 7.41
N ALA A 581 -19.00 8.24 6.39
CA ALA A 581 -20.44 8.05 6.53
C ALA A 581 -20.82 6.66 7.07
N LEU A 582 -20.10 5.59 6.69
CA LEU A 582 -20.30 4.26 7.28
C LEU A 582 -20.05 4.27 8.80
N PHE A 583 -18.95 4.85 9.26
CA PHE A 583 -18.65 4.93 10.69
C PHE A 583 -19.61 5.84 11.45
N THR A 584 -20.06 6.93 10.83
CA THR A 584 -21.10 7.81 11.37
C THR A 584 -22.43 7.08 11.52
N ALA A 585 -22.83 6.30 10.52
CA ALA A 585 -24.03 5.47 10.57
C ALA A 585 -23.91 4.36 11.65
N LEU A 586 -22.73 3.75 11.81
CA LEU A 586 -22.48 2.79 12.89
C LEU A 586 -22.56 3.43 14.28
N ALA A 587 -22.14 4.69 14.40
CA ALA A 587 -22.32 5.49 15.61
C ALA A 587 -23.80 5.86 15.86
N GLY A 588 -24.70 5.70 14.88
CA GLY A 588 -26.11 6.06 14.99
C GLY A 588 -26.40 7.52 14.67
N ASN A 589 -25.42 8.23 14.12
CA ASN A 589 -25.54 9.63 13.71
C ASN A 589 -25.93 9.71 12.22
N PRO A 590 -26.69 10.74 11.80
CA PRO A 590 -27.02 10.93 10.40
C PRO A 590 -25.73 11.16 9.58
N PRO A 591 -25.61 10.57 8.38
CA PRO A 591 -24.46 10.82 7.52
C PRO A 591 -24.43 12.29 7.10
N VAL A 592 -23.25 12.91 7.21
CA VAL A 592 -23.01 14.31 6.83
C VAL A 592 -22.84 14.37 5.32
N ASN A 593 -23.93 14.16 4.58
CA ASN A 593 -23.89 14.23 3.12
C ASN A 593 -23.93 15.70 2.69
N GLY A 594 -22.84 16.22 2.10
CA GLY A 594 -22.92 17.48 1.36
C GLY A 594 -21.69 18.39 1.34
N ALA A 595 -20.59 18.00 1.99
CA ALA A 595 -19.39 18.84 2.04
C ALA A 595 -18.15 18.11 1.50
N ASP A 596 -17.18 18.88 1.01
CA ASP A 596 -16.21 18.49 -0.02
C ASP A 596 -15.23 17.35 0.34
N THR A 597 -15.14 16.90 1.60
CA THR A 597 -14.27 15.79 2.01
C THR A 597 -14.69 15.07 3.32
N ASP A 598 -15.57 14.07 3.21
CA ASP A 598 -15.91 13.14 4.30
C ASP A 598 -14.78 12.12 4.57
N LEU A 599 -13.67 12.59 5.17
CA LEU A 599 -12.42 11.84 5.27
C LEU A 599 -12.01 11.57 6.73
N ILE A 600 -11.54 10.34 6.98
CA ILE A 600 -10.81 9.97 8.21
C ILE A 600 -9.35 9.67 7.80
N ALA A 601 -8.49 10.67 7.79
CA ALA A 601 -7.17 10.59 7.17
C ALA A 601 -6.21 9.68 7.96
N VAL A 602 -6.30 9.62 9.29
CA VAL A 602 -5.47 8.77 10.15
C VAL A 602 -5.62 7.30 9.79
N LEU A 603 -6.79 6.86 9.31
CA LEU A 603 -6.97 5.48 8.83
C LEU A 603 -6.11 5.17 7.61
N ILE A 604 -5.84 6.16 6.74
CA ILE A 604 -5.02 6.02 5.54
C ILE A 604 -3.54 5.84 5.90
N ALA A 605 -3.09 6.35 7.04
CA ALA A 605 -1.72 6.17 7.51
C ALA A 605 -1.37 4.68 7.71
N ILE A 606 -2.35 3.84 8.08
CA ILE A 606 -2.17 2.40 8.33
C ILE A 606 -1.73 1.65 7.05
N PRO A 607 -2.51 1.60 5.96
CA PRO A 607 -2.09 0.96 4.72
C PRO A 607 -0.84 1.64 4.11
N THR A 608 -0.70 2.95 4.24
CA THR A 608 0.48 3.69 3.75
C THR A 608 1.76 3.20 4.44
N GLY A 609 1.78 3.18 5.77
CA GLY A 609 2.91 2.69 6.56
C GLY A 609 3.14 1.18 6.43
N LEU A 610 2.07 0.38 6.23
CA LEU A 610 2.17 -1.05 5.91
C LEU A 610 2.90 -1.29 4.59
N VAL A 611 2.54 -0.57 3.53
CA VAL A 611 3.21 -0.68 2.22
C VAL A 611 4.66 -0.21 2.34
N ALA A 612 4.90 0.95 2.94
CA ALA A 612 6.24 1.50 3.12
C ALA A 612 7.15 0.55 3.93
N GLY A 613 6.66 -0.02 5.04
CA GLY A 613 7.44 -0.94 5.88
C GLY A 613 7.71 -2.31 5.26
N ARG A 614 6.98 -2.68 4.20
CA ARG A 614 7.19 -3.92 3.43
C ARG A 614 8.22 -3.76 2.32
N LEU A 615 8.57 -2.53 1.95
CA LEU A 615 9.55 -2.28 0.93
C LEU A 615 10.95 -2.73 1.37
N PRO A 616 11.82 -3.07 0.41
CA PRO A 616 13.18 -3.56 0.69
C PRO A 616 14.11 -2.52 1.32
N LEU A 617 13.59 -1.32 1.66
CA LEU A 617 14.24 -0.23 2.38
C LEU A 617 15.11 -0.72 3.55
N THR A 618 14.71 -1.81 4.20
CA THR A 618 15.28 -2.25 5.47
C THR A 618 15.49 -3.76 5.53
N ARG A 619 15.76 -4.42 4.40
CA ARG A 619 16.29 -5.78 4.49
C ARG A 619 17.56 -5.69 5.37
N PRO A 620 17.57 -6.32 6.57
CA PRO A 620 18.72 -6.25 7.44
C PRO A 620 19.91 -6.69 6.62
N PHE A 621 21.03 -5.95 6.70
CA PHE A 621 22.27 -6.38 6.06
C PHE A 621 22.58 -7.75 6.63
N ARG A 622 22.19 -8.83 5.93
CA ARG A 622 22.69 -10.16 6.23
C ARG A 622 24.20 -10.01 6.10
N PRO A 623 24.97 -10.13 7.19
CA PRO A 623 26.41 -10.02 7.10
C PRO A 623 26.84 -11.11 6.12
N ARG A 624 27.35 -10.70 4.95
CA ARG A 624 27.72 -11.60 3.86
C ARG A 624 28.84 -12.59 4.28
N GLY A 625 29.44 -12.34 5.44
CA GLY A 625 30.50 -13.15 6.05
C GLY A 625 30.05 -14.17 7.09
N ALA A 626 28.79 -14.19 7.54
CA ALA A 626 28.25 -15.34 8.27
C ALA A 626 27.77 -16.41 7.27
N ARG A 627 28.49 -16.57 6.17
CA ARG A 627 28.55 -17.86 5.47
C ARG A 627 29.16 -18.75 6.54
N ALA A 628 28.30 -19.43 7.30
CA ALA A 628 28.68 -20.32 8.39
C ALA A 628 29.98 -20.95 7.97
N ALA A 629 31.07 -20.66 8.70
CA ALA A 629 32.39 -21.17 8.39
C ALA A 629 32.14 -22.62 8.04
N ARG A 630 32.29 -22.93 6.73
CA ARG A 630 31.79 -24.17 6.13
C ARG A 630 32.25 -25.22 7.12
N PRO A 631 31.32 -25.90 7.86
CA PRO A 631 31.70 -26.65 9.04
C PRO A 631 32.91 -27.44 8.61
N VAL A 632 34.08 -27.10 9.19
CA VAL A 632 35.35 -27.68 8.77
C VAL A 632 35.05 -29.15 8.84
N ALA A 633 34.95 -29.79 7.66
CA ALA A 633 34.29 -31.08 7.54
C ALA A 633 34.88 -31.91 8.67
N HIS A 634 34.05 -32.30 9.65
CA HIS A 634 34.54 -33.11 10.75
C HIS A 634 35.35 -34.20 10.06
N PRO A 635 36.67 -34.30 10.33
CA PRO A 635 37.52 -35.23 9.61
C PRO A 635 36.77 -36.55 9.67
N ARG A 636 36.42 -37.07 8.47
CA ARG A 636 35.70 -38.34 8.37
C ARG A 636 36.38 -39.26 9.37
N PRO A 637 35.66 -39.85 10.35
CA PRO A 637 36.27 -40.85 11.20
C PRO A 637 36.94 -41.83 10.26
N LEU A 638 38.28 -41.90 10.35
CA LEU A 638 39.06 -42.86 9.58
C LEU A 638 38.40 -44.19 9.86
N LEU A 639 37.81 -44.79 8.82
CA LEU A 639 37.33 -46.16 8.88
C LEU A 639 38.55 -46.99 9.27
N VAL A 640 38.60 -47.38 10.53
CA VAL A 640 39.54 -48.39 11.01
C VAL A 640 39.23 -49.62 10.17
N PRO A 641 40.19 -50.17 9.41
CA PRO A 641 39.97 -51.41 8.68
C PRO A 641 39.52 -52.48 9.68
N PRO A 642 38.52 -53.31 9.35
CA PRO A 642 38.19 -54.45 10.19
C PRO A 642 39.42 -55.34 10.35
N ASP A 643 39.72 -55.75 11.58
CA ASP A 643 40.81 -56.68 11.88
C ASP A 643 40.64 -57.97 11.05
N PRO A 644 41.71 -58.48 10.42
CA PRO A 644 41.68 -59.78 9.78
C PRO A 644 41.68 -60.86 10.86
N SER A 645 40.56 -61.56 11.00
CA SER A 645 40.41 -62.81 11.76
C SER A 645 40.17 -63.99 10.83
#